data_AF-A0A8H7UA95-F1
#
_entry.id   AF-A0A8H7UA95-F1
#
_cell.length_a   1.000
_cell.length_b   1.000
_cell.length_c   1.000
_cell.angle_alpha   90.00
_cell.angle_beta   90.00
_cell.angle_gamma   90.00
#
_symmetry.space_group_name_H-M   'P 1'
#
loop_
_entity.id
_entity.type
_entity.pdbx_description
1 polymer ?
#
loop_
_entity_poly.entity_id
_entity_poly.type
_entity_poly.pdbx_seq_one_letter_code
_entity_poly.pdbx_strand_id
1 'polypeptide(L)'
;MAYSLRYRKSANSKANDSTPTIFEPLDNYEYNASGAKKYRPRYYRVNILQTRSEIATLSFVTLLTLATRLWQIGTTDSSALGEFDTSYGVNQYLHGKFFIDRNPPLATMMYACAASLFGYHGQQRMMYMGQPFGEFPYIQLRLLSALLGSLLVPISYMTLKLMGHKSMTALVAASLFIFETGSITLHRHMLTSAPLGFFAASSIMMWVNFHNHQNNPYSLKWWMWQTLTGACIGCAMSISWTGALLLPLFWASSARQMWCLLGDRENPFTSIAKELSSRIWSMMIVPIGLYLLCFQVHFMLLEKPGDHDFLLSPELRTSINAFRTGKSQKDVAYGSKIVLRHLNDHIGYLHSHEHNWVDGSKQQQVTGYPYADLNNGWIIQKIDSLWDKSAPIEWVENNQRVRLEHFATLKKLHSHDEHAPLSERQFEVTTYGDIFTDDPNDYWTVEIIGHNQEDATSKERIRVISTKFRLKHNRGCYLTANEIKLPAYAKGQFEIVCSKDAKEEASTWIVENSIHPKRKSMLETDIVQYEPASFYQKMKEIHFLMRYYDEIIPNMDTAKVEPSLPFQWYLRGETMLLWNEMIGIQIATSLNPFINWLGCGVITVYLVFSVMNSLLSKRGIQWTIFSRSNGGSGWRAYQSIPSKEFYLQSLGFFFAAVTCTTLLTYIMPFNVDLSDSLLGLYFFILSTAVAFEIMTIRFPRLIRILLCTGIIVLSCYSFLGLFPPTYGRPWIRGSCENSTQKFNCQLYPDQLLTEAQSAETKSVYVDIFGDVYSFSYAPGEEEKVSLETRDKKYELFRSKTKGTKVKERYIGVQSTPAPKYKDLKQKRGELRSMMRDNYLVIHPEVNAQTVMTEDNTINMELSDNMNNLNIDPEQQDIIRENVIDINELHLVEQNIAAPIDVDISTSTDAAETAQNTIEIASEQIIKKYVILDGQLVEATQSVMDDSDYGSTYKQQWDSSIPQETAIQDRHEINFQEEGQSLDQTPSADAQDGSSQELSHQEIGLEDIQHV
;
A
#
# COMPACT_ATOMS: atom_id res chain seq x y z
N MET A 1 10.33 39.56 9.91
CA MET A 1 9.18 39.07 9.11
C MET A 1 8.64 37.82 9.81
N ALA A 2 7.36 37.46 9.97
CA ALA A 2 6.07 38.16 9.98
C ALA A 2 4.98 37.09 10.29
N TYR A 3 4.55 36.79 11.54
CA TYR A 3 3.58 35.67 11.78
C TYR A 3 2.62 35.82 12.98
N SER A 4 1.89 36.94 13.14
CA SER A 4 0.91 37.11 14.24
C SER A 4 -0.52 37.23 13.71
N LEU A 5 -1.36 36.22 13.91
CA LEU A 5 -2.78 36.33 13.63
C LEU A 5 -3.43 37.18 14.75
N ARG A 6 -3.34 38.51 14.66
CA ARG A 6 -4.08 39.44 15.56
C ARG A 6 -5.22 40.10 14.80
N TYR A 7 -6.34 40.31 15.49
CA TYR A 7 -7.58 40.91 15.01
C TYR A 7 -7.50 42.46 14.84
N ARG A 8 -8.28 43.02 13.92
CA ARG A 8 -8.43 44.48 13.71
C ARG A 8 -9.66 45.04 14.45
N LYS A 9 -9.49 46.11 15.25
CA LYS A 9 -10.62 46.89 15.80
C LYS A 9 -11.45 47.54 14.67
N SER A 10 -12.76 47.28 14.64
CA SER A 10 -13.73 48.06 13.85
C SER A 10 -14.38 49.11 14.76
N ALA A 11 -14.33 50.38 14.38
CA ALA A 11 -15.08 51.46 15.03
C ALA A 11 -16.54 51.39 14.57
N ASN A 12 -17.48 51.36 15.51
CA ASN A 12 -18.92 51.39 15.20
C ASN A 12 -19.33 52.80 14.76
N SER A 13 -19.87 52.88 13.54
CA SER A 13 -20.56 54.05 12.99
C SER A 13 -21.98 54.13 13.56
N LYS A 14 -22.15 54.71 14.76
CA LYS A 14 -23.41 55.31 15.21
C LYS A 14 -23.12 56.40 16.25
N ALA A 15 -23.02 57.65 15.80
CA ALA A 15 -23.31 58.83 16.61
C ALA A 15 -23.68 59.96 15.65
N ASN A 16 -24.93 60.42 15.76
CA ASN A 16 -25.48 61.55 15.02
C ASN A 16 -24.91 62.88 15.55
N ASP A 17 -24.89 63.85 14.63
CA ASP A 17 -25.01 65.30 14.79
C ASP A 17 -24.01 66.13 15.63
N SER A 18 -23.42 67.06 14.88
CA SER A 18 -23.10 68.45 15.22
C SER A 18 -21.82 68.79 15.99
N THR A 19 -21.00 69.60 15.32
CA THR A 19 -19.83 70.43 15.72
C THR A 19 -18.43 69.81 15.68
N PRO A 20 -17.42 70.53 15.13
CA PRO A 20 -16.07 70.03 14.96
C PRO A 20 -15.19 70.51 16.12
N THR A 21 -14.71 69.59 16.96
CA THR A 21 -13.67 69.91 17.95
C THR A 21 -12.63 68.80 17.99
N ILE A 22 -11.44 69.16 17.49
CA ILE A 22 -10.10 68.74 17.93
C ILE A 22 -10.00 67.30 18.45
N PHE A 23 -9.38 66.44 17.62
CA PHE A 23 -8.99 65.09 17.99
C PHE A 23 -7.96 65.10 19.14
N GLU A 24 -8.41 64.86 20.36
CA GLU A 24 -7.56 64.30 21.41
C GLU A 24 -7.47 62.78 21.24
N PRO A 25 -6.28 62.16 21.40
CA PRO A 25 -6.16 60.72 21.50
C PRO A 25 -6.74 60.30 22.85
N LEU A 26 -7.80 59.50 22.86
CA LEU A 26 -8.26 58.83 24.08
C LEU A 26 -7.19 57.84 24.55
N ASP A 27 -6.34 58.32 25.45
CA ASP A 27 -5.37 57.56 26.23
C ASP A 27 -6.09 56.42 26.98
N ASN A 28 -5.62 55.18 26.77
CA ASN A 28 -6.17 53.97 27.40
C ASN A 28 -5.27 53.50 28.56
N TYR A 29 -5.19 54.29 29.63
CA TYR A 29 -4.54 53.90 30.89
C TYR A 29 -5.53 54.01 32.04
N GLU A 30 -5.78 52.91 32.75
CA GLU A 30 -6.41 52.93 34.07
C GLU A 30 -5.29 53.01 35.11
N TYR A 31 -5.32 54.07 35.93
CA TYR A 31 -4.40 54.24 37.04
C TYR A 31 -4.85 53.33 38.18
N ASN A 32 -3.97 52.45 38.65
CA ASN A 32 -4.11 51.82 39.96
C ASN A 32 -3.86 52.87 41.06
N ALA A 33 -4.27 52.57 42.30
CA ALA A 33 -4.14 53.49 43.45
C ALA A 33 -2.69 53.97 43.73
N SER A 34 -1.69 53.34 43.10
CA SER A 34 -0.26 53.68 43.13
C SER A 34 0.25 54.47 41.90
N GLY A 35 -0.62 54.86 40.96
CA GLY A 35 -0.25 55.73 39.85
C GLY A 35 0.47 55.06 38.67
N ALA A 36 0.57 53.72 38.63
CA ALA A 36 1.27 53.00 37.57
C ALA A 36 0.38 52.76 36.33
N LYS A 37 0.90 53.10 35.15
CA LYS A 37 0.23 52.89 33.86
C LYS A 37 0.14 51.40 33.53
N LYS A 38 -1.02 50.76 33.75
CA LYS A 38 -1.27 49.40 33.26
C LYS A 38 -1.95 49.47 31.89
N TYR A 39 -1.23 49.08 30.82
CA TYR A 39 -1.84 48.89 29.51
C TYR A 39 -2.75 47.66 29.56
N ARG A 40 -4.06 47.87 29.73
CA ARG A 40 -5.05 46.82 29.50
C ARG A 40 -5.67 47.04 28.13
N PRO A 41 -5.33 46.24 27.11
CA PRO A 41 -6.03 46.38 25.87
C PRO A 41 -7.44 45.78 26.01
N ARG A 42 -8.44 46.67 26.08
CA ARG A 42 -9.85 46.28 26.06
C ARG A 42 -10.18 45.72 24.66
N TYR A 43 -10.39 44.41 24.55
CA TYR A 43 -10.75 43.75 23.29
C TYR A 43 -12.15 43.15 23.36
N TYR A 44 -12.95 43.46 22.34
CA TYR A 44 -14.35 43.09 22.19
C TYR A 44 -14.52 41.59 21.95
N ARG A 45 -15.61 41.01 22.50
CA ARG A 45 -16.14 39.70 22.10
C ARG A 45 -16.36 39.69 20.59
N VAL A 46 -15.75 38.75 19.88
CA VAL A 46 -16.08 38.46 18.49
C VAL A 46 -17.44 37.77 18.47
N ASN A 47 -18.50 38.51 18.15
CA ASN A 47 -19.75 37.88 17.72
C ASN A 47 -19.52 37.39 16.29
N ILE A 48 -19.35 36.08 16.16
CA ILE A 48 -18.89 35.35 14.97
C ILE A 48 -19.83 35.56 13.76
N LEU A 49 -21.11 35.87 14.00
CA LEU A 49 -22.13 36.21 13.02
C LEU A 49 -23.02 37.30 13.61
N GLN A 50 -22.69 38.57 13.37
CA GLN A 50 -23.37 39.68 14.04
C GLN A 50 -24.57 40.19 13.23
N THR A 51 -24.61 39.90 11.93
CA THR A 51 -25.65 40.39 11.02
C THR A 51 -26.35 39.25 10.27
N ARG A 52 -27.69 39.35 10.12
CA ARG A 52 -28.48 38.40 9.32
C ARG A 52 -27.95 38.25 7.88
N SER A 53 -27.37 39.31 7.33
CA SER A 53 -26.72 39.31 6.01
C SER A 53 -25.50 38.40 5.93
N GLU A 54 -24.70 38.29 7.00
CA GLU A 54 -23.51 37.42 7.00
C GLU A 54 -23.91 35.95 7.04
N ILE A 55 -24.94 35.61 7.82
CA ILE A 55 -25.53 34.27 7.87
C ILE A 55 -26.09 33.92 6.49
N ALA A 56 -26.87 34.83 5.88
CA ALA A 56 -27.40 34.63 4.54
C ALA A 56 -26.30 34.44 3.48
N THR A 57 -25.20 35.19 3.57
CA THR A 57 -24.05 35.04 2.66
C THR A 57 -23.36 33.69 2.84
N LEU A 58 -23.11 33.27 4.08
CA LEU A 58 -22.51 31.97 4.38
C LEU A 58 -23.40 30.82 3.91
N SER A 59 -24.70 30.89 4.17
CA SER A 59 -25.68 29.91 3.69
C SER A 59 -25.72 29.85 2.17
N PHE A 60 -25.72 30.99 1.49
CA PHE A 60 -25.68 31.07 0.03
C PHE A 60 -24.41 30.44 -0.56
N VAL A 61 -23.24 30.79 -0.02
CA VAL A 61 -21.95 30.22 -0.41
C VAL A 61 -21.91 28.71 -0.19
N THR A 62 -22.47 28.22 0.92
CA THR A 62 -22.51 26.80 1.25
C THR A 62 -23.44 26.04 0.30
N LEU A 63 -24.62 26.58 0.00
CA LEU A 63 -25.55 25.98 -0.96
C LEU A 63 -24.96 25.96 -2.38
N LEU A 64 -24.31 27.04 -2.81
CA LEU A 64 -23.65 27.10 -4.11
C LEU A 64 -22.49 26.11 -4.21
N THR A 65 -21.71 25.97 -3.13
CA THR A 65 -20.64 24.97 -3.01
C THR A 65 -21.17 23.54 -3.12
N LEU A 66 -22.25 23.23 -2.41
CA LEU A 66 -22.91 21.92 -2.50
C LEU A 66 -23.42 21.68 -3.91
N ALA A 67 -24.03 22.69 -4.55
CA ALA A 67 -24.50 22.57 -5.93
C ALA A 67 -23.35 22.27 -6.91
N THR A 68 -22.21 22.95 -6.82
CA THR A 68 -21.09 22.69 -7.75
C THR A 68 -20.44 21.33 -7.51
N ARG A 69 -20.29 20.89 -6.26
CA ARG A 69 -19.63 19.60 -5.96
C ARG A 69 -20.55 18.39 -6.11
N LEU A 70 -21.83 18.50 -5.75
CA LEU A 70 -22.78 17.37 -5.84
C LEU A 70 -23.41 17.21 -7.22
N TRP A 71 -23.18 18.14 -8.14
CA TRP A 71 -23.71 18.01 -9.49
C TRP A 71 -23.18 16.73 -10.14
N GLN A 72 -24.12 15.85 -10.49
CA GLN A 72 -23.87 14.70 -11.35
C GLN A 72 -22.78 13.77 -10.83
N ILE A 73 -22.79 13.47 -9.53
CA ILE A 73 -21.75 12.68 -8.88
C ILE A 73 -21.66 11.22 -9.39
N GLY A 74 -22.76 10.71 -9.94
CA GLY A 74 -22.87 9.35 -10.49
C GLY A 74 -22.65 9.23 -11.98
N THR A 75 -22.13 10.25 -12.68
CA THR A 75 -21.96 10.21 -14.15
C THR A 75 -21.03 9.11 -14.63
N THR A 76 -19.98 8.81 -13.86
CA THR A 76 -19.07 7.69 -14.16
C THR A 76 -19.33 6.55 -13.20
N ASP A 77 -19.69 5.39 -13.74
CA ASP A 77 -19.87 4.13 -13.02
C ASP A 77 -18.56 3.34 -12.85
N SER A 78 -17.48 3.84 -13.44
CA SER A 78 -16.17 3.21 -13.52
C SER A 78 -15.18 3.82 -12.52
N SER A 79 -14.22 3.01 -12.06
CA SER A 79 -13.20 3.44 -11.10
C SER A 79 -12.19 4.41 -11.72
N ALA A 80 -12.09 5.60 -11.14
CA ALA A 80 -11.06 6.57 -11.50
C ALA A 80 -9.71 6.25 -10.82
N LEU A 81 -8.62 6.86 -11.30
CA LEU A 81 -7.29 6.80 -10.72
C LEU A 81 -7.34 7.21 -9.24
N GLY A 82 -6.82 6.36 -8.35
CA GLY A 82 -6.88 6.50 -6.89
C GLY A 82 -8.20 6.05 -6.23
N GLU A 83 -9.33 6.04 -6.95
CA GLU A 83 -10.57 5.41 -6.44
C GLU A 83 -10.43 3.90 -6.43
N PHE A 84 -9.72 3.31 -7.40
CA PHE A 84 -9.41 1.88 -7.41
C PHE A 84 -8.69 1.45 -6.13
N ASP A 85 -7.61 2.13 -5.76
CA ASP A 85 -6.81 1.81 -4.56
C ASP A 85 -7.64 1.95 -3.29
N THR A 86 -8.42 3.03 -3.21
CA THR A 86 -9.30 3.30 -2.06
C THR A 86 -10.41 2.26 -1.96
N SER A 87 -11.05 1.88 -3.07
CA SER A 87 -12.08 0.84 -3.12
C SER A 87 -11.52 -0.55 -2.79
N TYR A 88 -10.32 -0.85 -3.27
CA TYR A 88 -9.60 -2.06 -2.91
C TYR A 88 -9.36 -2.10 -1.39
N GLY A 89 -8.81 -1.03 -0.81
CA GLY A 89 -8.60 -0.93 0.64
C GLY A 89 -9.90 -1.07 1.46
N VAL A 90 -11.00 -0.46 1.00
CA VAL A 90 -12.33 -0.61 1.62
C VAL A 90 -12.75 -2.07 1.69
N ASN A 91 -12.64 -2.82 0.59
CA ASN A 91 -12.96 -4.24 0.56
C ASN A 91 -12.07 -5.06 1.51
N GLN A 92 -10.78 -4.71 1.62
CA GLN A 92 -9.86 -5.42 2.51
C GLN A 92 -10.21 -5.20 3.99
N TYR A 93 -10.59 -3.98 4.39
CA TYR A 93 -11.13 -3.73 5.74
C TYR A 93 -12.41 -4.51 6.03
N LEU A 94 -13.35 -4.56 5.08
CA LEU A 94 -14.61 -5.30 5.27
C LEU A 94 -14.38 -6.80 5.41
N HIS A 95 -13.38 -7.36 4.71
CA HIS A 95 -12.99 -8.76 4.87
C HIS A 95 -12.08 -9.02 6.08
N GLY A 96 -11.51 -7.98 6.69
CA GLY A 96 -10.50 -8.05 7.75
C GLY A 96 -9.15 -8.57 7.26
N LYS A 97 -8.82 -8.40 5.98
CA LYS A 97 -7.60 -8.91 5.34
C LYS A 97 -6.51 -7.85 5.28
N PHE A 98 -5.31 -8.19 5.73
CA PHE A 98 -4.19 -7.26 5.74
C PHE A 98 -3.77 -6.80 4.34
N PHE A 99 -3.58 -5.50 4.17
CA PHE A 99 -3.10 -4.91 2.93
C PHE A 99 -2.18 -3.73 3.23
N ILE A 100 -1.37 -3.36 2.24
CA ILE A 100 -0.48 -2.20 2.30
C ILE A 100 -1.07 -1.13 1.39
N ASP A 101 -1.10 0.10 1.88
CA ASP A 101 -1.58 1.30 1.18
C ASP A 101 -0.43 2.33 1.12
N ARG A 102 -0.48 3.23 0.14
CA ARG A 102 0.43 4.39 0.05
C ARG A 102 0.14 5.42 1.14
N ASN A 103 -1.14 5.56 1.53
CA ASN A 103 -1.57 6.54 2.51
C ASN A 103 -1.81 5.92 3.90
N PRO A 104 -1.69 6.70 4.99
CA PRO A 104 -2.08 6.24 6.31
C PRO A 104 -3.60 5.93 6.41
N PRO A 105 -4.02 5.13 7.40
CA PRO A 105 -5.25 4.33 7.28
C PRO A 105 -6.57 5.09 7.52
N LEU A 106 -6.57 6.32 8.06
CA LEU A 106 -7.80 6.94 8.55
C LEU A 106 -8.83 7.19 7.45
N ALA A 107 -8.41 7.61 6.24
CA ALA A 107 -9.35 7.87 5.16
C ALA A 107 -10.02 6.59 4.66
N THR A 108 -9.25 5.53 4.43
CA THR A 108 -9.77 4.25 3.96
C THR A 108 -10.63 3.57 5.03
N MET A 109 -10.26 3.65 6.30
CA MET A 109 -11.12 3.21 7.42
C MET A 109 -12.44 3.99 7.48
N MET A 110 -12.41 5.30 7.24
CA MET A 110 -13.63 6.13 7.23
C MET A 110 -14.56 5.74 6.08
N TYR A 111 -14.02 5.48 4.88
CA TYR A 111 -14.81 4.98 3.76
C TYR A 111 -15.31 3.56 4.00
N ALA A 112 -14.53 2.67 4.62
CA ALA A 112 -14.96 1.32 4.97
C ALA A 112 -16.09 1.33 6.00
N CYS A 113 -16.00 2.20 7.01
CA CYS A 113 -17.06 2.43 7.98
C CYS A 113 -18.34 2.93 7.29
N ALA A 114 -18.22 3.92 6.40
CA ALA A 114 -19.36 4.41 5.62
C ALA A 114 -19.98 3.32 4.73
N ALA A 115 -19.17 2.52 4.05
CA ALA A 115 -19.65 1.42 3.21
C ALA A 115 -20.41 0.36 4.03
N SER A 116 -19.88 0.01 5.21
CA SER A 116 -20.54 -0.90 6.16
C SER A 116 -21.89 -0.34 6.65
N LEU A 117 -21.96 0.96 6.97
CA LEU A 117 -23.21 1.63 7.35
C LEU A 117 -24.26 1.63 6.23
N PHE A 118 -23.85 1.56 4.97
CA PHE A 118 -24.74 1.44 3.81
C PHE A 118 -25.07 -0.02 3.43
N GLY A 119 -24.63 -1.02 4.22
CA GLY A 119 -24.95 -2.43 4.01
C GLY A 119 -24.07 -3.15 3.00
N TYR A 120 -22.91 -2.60 2.66
CA TYR A 120 -21.94 -3.26 1.77
C TYR A 120 -20.94 -4.09 2.57
N HIS A 121 -20.74 -5.36 2.18
CA HIS A 121 -19.94 -6.35 2.89
C HIS A 121 -18.75 -6.88 2.08
N GLY A 122 -18.33 -6.16 1.02
CA GLY A 122 -17.16 -6.55 0.22
C GLY A 122 -17.47 -7.50 -0.94
N GLN A 123 -18.73 -7.59 -1.37
CA GLN A 123 -19.16 -8.53 -2.42
C GLN A 123 -18.46 -8.30 -3.77
N GLN A 124 -18.22 -7.04 -4.15
CA GLN A 124 -17.61 -6.69 -5.45
C GLN A 124 -16.08 -6.70 -5.36
N ARG A 125 -15.43 -7.59 -6.12
CA ARG A 125 -13.95 -7.63 -6.23
C ARG A 125 -13.43 -6.58 -7.21
N MET A 126 -12.53 -5.71 -6.74
CA MET A 126 -11.78 -4.77 -7.57
C MET A 126 -10.56 -5.47 -8.16
N MET A 127 -10.43 -5.48 -9.49
CA MET A 127 -9.41 -6.25 -10.21
C MET A 127 -8.47 -5.36 -11.04
N TYR A 128 -9.01 -4.36 -11.73
CA TYR A 128 -8.24 -3.50 -12.63
C TYR A 128 -8.77 -2.06 -12.63
N MET A 129 -7.96 -1.12 -13.11
CA MET A 129 -8.32 0.29 -13.19
C MET A 129 -9.37 0.55 -14.28
N GLY A 130 -10.38 1.36 -13.99
CA GLY A 130 -11.49 1.63 -14.91
C GLY A 130 -12.55 0.53 -14.94
N GLN A 131 -12.50 -0.43 -14.00
CA GLN A 131 -13.57 -1.41 -13.82
C GLN A 131 -14.87 -0.71 -13.36
N PRO A 132 -16.05 -1.12 -13.88
CA PRO A 132 -17.33 -0.66 -13.38
C PRO A 132 -17.57 -1.15 -11.94
N PHE A 133 -18.10 -0.27 -11.09
CA PHE A 133 -18.30 -0.53 -9.66
C PHE A 133 -19.33 -1.62 -9.37
N GLY A 134 -20.28 -1.90 -10.27
CA GLY A 134 -21.29 -2.94 -10.05
C GLY A 134 -22.08 -2.69 -8.75
N GLU A 135 -22.03 -3.64 -7.81
CA GLU A 135 -22.71 -3.57 -6.51
C GLU A 135 -22.01 -2.68 -5.47
N PHE A 136 -20.81 -2.17 -5.75
CA PHE A 136 -20.07 -1.32 -4.80
C PHE A 136 -20.77 0.05 -4.63
N PRO A 137 -21.00 0.56 -3.41
CA PRO A 137 -21.76 1.78 -3.14
C PRO A 137 -20.96 3.07 -3.43
N TYR A 138 -20.45 3.22 -4.65
CA TYR A 138 -19.57 4.33 -5.03
C TYR A 138 -20.26 5.70 -4.94
N ILE A 139 -21.56 5.79 -5.24
CA ILE A 139 -22.31 7.05 -5.21
C ILE A 139 -22.36 7.59 -3.78
N GLN A 140 -22.65 6.73 -2.81
CA GLN A 140 -22.74 7.09 -1.40
C GLN A 140 -21.36 7.50 -0.84
N LEU A 141 -20.31 6.80 -1.23
CA LEU A 141 -18.94 7.11 -0.80
C LEU A 141 -18.39 8.39 -1.45
N ARG A 142 -18.68 8.62 -2.74
CA ARG A 142 -18.42 9.90 -3.40
C ARG A 142 -19.20 11.04 -2.77
N LEU A 143 -20.45 10.81 -2.36
CA LEU A 143 -21.25 11.79 -1.63
C LEU A 143 -20.58 12.18 -0.31
N LEU A 144 -20.07 11.21 0.46
CA LEU A 144 -19.32 11.50 1.69
C LEU A 144 -18.08 12.37 1.42
N SER A 145 -17.28 12.00 0.42
CA SER A 145 -16.09 12.77 0.00
C SER A 145 -16.48 14.21 -0.41
N ALA A 146 -17.51 14.34 -1.25
CA ALA A 146 -17.97 15.63 -1.74
C ALA A 146 -18.57 16.51 -0.63
N LEU A 147 -19.22 15.94 0.38
CA LEU A 147 -19.72 16.67 1.54
C LEU A 147 -18.57 17.22 2.39
N LEU A 148 -17.57 16.40 2.71
CA LEU A 148 -16.37 16.84 3.44
C LEU A 148 -15.61 17.92 2.66
N GLY A 149 -15.43 17.69 1.36
CA GLY A 149 -14.81 18.65 0.45
C GLY A 149 -15.61 19.93 0.26
N SER A 150 -16.93 19.91 0.46
CA SER A 150 -17.80 21.10 0.43
C SER A 150 -17.67 21.94 1.69
N LEU A 151 -17.46 21.31 2.86
CA LEU A 151 -17.25 22.02 4.13
C LEU A 151 -15.97 22.88 4.14
N LEU A 152 -15.01 22.58 3.26
CA LEU A 152 -13.80 23.38 3.08
C LEU A 152 -14.09 24.88 2.84
N VAL A 153 -15.08 25.18 2.00
CA VAL A 153 -15.41 26.56 1.58
C VAL A 153 -15.99 27.40 2.72
N PRO A 154 -17.03 26.98 3.45
CA PRO A 154 -17.52 27.74 4.60
C PRO A 154 -16.48 27.85 5.70
N ILE A 155 -15.64 26.83 5.94
CA ILE A 155 -14.53 26.92 6.89
C ILE A 155 -13.53 28.01 6.48
N SER A 156 -13.21 28.12 5.19
CA SER A 156 -12.33 29.18 4.65
C SER A 156 -12.92 30.58 4.87
N TYR A 157 -14.21 30.75 4.59
CA TYR A 157 -14.94 32.00 4.84
C TYR A 157 -14.89 32.39 6.32
N MET A 158 -15.18 31.43 7.20
CA MET A 158 -15.15 31.63 8.64
C MET A 158 -13.74 31.91 9.17
N THR A 159 -12.72 31.25 8.64
CA THR A 159 -11.32 31.47 9.00
C THR A 159 -10.91 32.92 8.79
N LEU A 160 -11.18 33.48 7.60
CA LEU A 160 -10.86 34.90 7.32
C LEU A 160 -11.66 35.88 8.19
N LYS A 161 -12.93 35.56 8.47
CA LYS A 161 -13.77 36.35 9.39
C LYS A 161 -13.24 36.34 10.81
N LEU A 162 -12.83 35.18 11.31
CA LEU A 162 -12.24 35.01 12.63
C LEU A 162 -10.88 35.69 12.74
N MET A 163 -10.13 35.80 11.64
CA MET A 163 -8.90 36.61 11.57
C MET A 163 -9.15 38.12 11.59
N GLY A 164 -10.40 38.57 11.43
CA GLY A 164 -10.78 39.99 11.45
C GLY A 164 -10.79 40.68 10.10
N HIS A 165 -10.78 39.92 9.00
CA HIS A 165 -10.92 40.47 7.64
C HIS A 165 -12.39 40.78 7.30
N LYS A 166 -12.60 41.62 6.28
CA LYS A 166 -13.95 42.06 5.87
C LYS A 166 -14.74 40.91 5.23
N SER A 167 -16.07 40.95 5.32
CA SER A 167 -16.94 39.92 4.71
C SER A 167 -16.81 39.82 3.18
N MET A 168 -16.50 40.94 2.51
CA MET A 168 -16.19 40.92 1.06
C MET A 168 -14.95 40.09 0.74
N THR A 169 -13.93 40.14 1.60
CA THR A 169 -12.68 39.39 1.45
C THR A 169 -12.93 37.90 1.62
N ALA A 170 -13.71 37.55 2.64
CA ALA A 170 -14.15 36.18 2.86
C ALA A 170 -15.00 35.65 1.70
N LEU A 171 -15.85 36.49 1.11
CA LEU A 171 -16.64 36.15 -0.09
C LEU A 171 -15.75 35.91 -1.32
N VAL A 172 -14.69 36.71 -1.53
CA VAL A 172 -13.72 36.48 -2.61
C VAL A 172 -13.03 35.13 -2.43
N ALA A 173 -12.52 34.83 -1.23
CA ALA A 173 -11.89 33.53 -0.96
C ALA A 173 -12.84 32.36 -1.24
N ALA A 174 -14.07 32.45 -0.73
CA ALA A 174 -15.08 31.42 -0.94
C ALA A 174 -15.44 31.24 -2.42
N SER A 175 -15.58 32.33 -3.17
CA SER A 175 -15.89 32.29 -4.60
C SER A 175 -14.76 31.66 -5.40
N LEU A 176 -13.50 31.98 -5.09
CA LEU A 176 -12.34 31.36 -5.72
C LEU A 176 -12.34 29.84 -5.49
N PHE A 177 -12.60 29.36 -4.27
CA PHE A 177 -12.73 27.91 -4.00
C PHE A 177 -13.95 27.24 -4.65
N ILE A 178 -15.03 27.98 -4.91
CA ILE A 178 -16.23 27.46 -5.61
C ILE A 178 -15.92 27.22 -7.09
N PHE A 179 -15.06 28.04 -7.68
CA PHE A 179 -14.68 27.96 -9.11
C PHE A 179 -13.30 27.34 -9.32
N GLU A 180 -12.69 26.75 -8.29
CA GLU A 180 -11.41 26.06 -8.39
C GLU A 180 -11.62 24.63 -8.90
N THR A 181 -11.29 24.41 -10.16
CA THR A 181 -11.57 23.15 -10.88
C THR A 181 -10.85 21.96 -10.27
N GLY A 182 -9.59 22.12 -9.85
CA GLY A 182 -8.81 21.01 -9.29
C GLY A 182 -9.40 20.47 -7.99
N SER A 183 -9.82 21.38 -7.09
CA SER A 183 -10.49 20.99 -5.85
C SER A 183 -11.84 20.31 -6.10
N ILE A 184 -12.61 20.78 -7.09
CA ILE A 184 -13.91 20.19 -7.42
C ILE A 184 -13.71 18.76 -7.95
N THR A 185 -12.81 18.56 -8.92
CA THR A 185 -12.54 17.23 -9.48
C THR A 185 -12.13 16.26 -8.37
N LEU A 186 -11.14 16.63 -7.55
CA LEU A 186 -10.61 15.77 -6.49
C LEU A 186 -11.64 15.46 -5.38
N HIS A 187 -12.47 16.43 -4.99
CA HIS A 187 -13.45 16.22 -3.91
C HIS A 187 -14.68 15.42 -4.34
N ARG A 188 -14.96 15.33 -5.64
CA ARG A 188 -16.11 14.57 -6.17
C ARG A 188 -15.87 13.06 -6.16
N HIS A 189 -14.60 12.67 -6.26
CA HIS A 189 -14.17 11.29 -6.25
C HIS A 189 -13.90 10.80 -4.83
N MET A 190 -13.96 9.48 -4.62
CA MET A 190 -13.64 8.82 -3.36
C MET A 190 -12.11 8.77 -3.16
N LEU A 191 -11.50 9.96 -3.01
CA LEU A 191 -10.07 10.15 -2.82
C LEU A 191 -9.78 10.62 -1.39
N THR A 192 -8.52 10.50 -0.97
CA THR A 192 -8.04 10.97 0.34
C THR A 192 -7.93 12.50 0.44
N SER A 193 -7.94 13.18 -0.71
CA SER A 193 -7.78 14.64 -0.84
C SER A 193 -8.91 15.45 -0.18
N ALA A 194 -10.18 15.02 -0.29
CA ALA A 194 -11.32 15.75 0.30
C ALA A 194 -11.32 15.70 1.83
N PRO A 195 -11.19 14.52 2.47
CA PRO A 195 -11.02 14.42 3.92
C PRO A 195 -9.79 15.20 4.42
N LEU A 196 -8.65 15.11 3.71
CA LEU A 196 -7.44 15.87 4.04
C LEU A 196 -7.70 17.37 4.06
N GLY A 197 -8.31 17.91 2.99
CA GLY A 197 -8.65 19.33 2.89
C GLY A 197 -9.56 19.80 4.03
N PHE A 198 -10.57 19.00 4.39
CA PHE A 198 -11.47 19.29 5.50
C PHE A 198 -10.74 19.42 6.85
N PHE A 199 -9.94 18.41 7.23
CA PHE A 199 -9.22 18.44 8.51
C PHE A 199 -8.12 19.51 8.53
N ALA A 200 -7.43 19.72 7.41
CA ALA A 200 -6.43 20.78 7.25
C ALA A 200 -7.05 22.17 7.46
N ALA A 201 -8.13 22.52 6.77
CA ALA A 201 -8.77 23.81 6.94
C ALA A 201 -9.40 23.98 8.33
N SER A 202 -9.99 22.91 8.87
CA SER A 202 -10.51 22.89 10.24
C SER A 202 -9.41 23.20 11.25
N SER A 203 -8.22 22.61 11.11
CA SER A 203 -7.10 22.87 12.02
C SER A 203 -6.72 24.36 12.07
N ILE A 204 -6.71 25.05 10.93
CA ILE A 204 -6.36 26.46 10.83
C ILE A 204 -7.46 27.33 11.44
N MET A 205 -8.72 27.00 11.18
CA MET A 205 -9.85 27.70 11.80
C MET A 205 -9.80 27.58 13.33
N MET A 206 -9.52 26.39 13.85
CA MET A 206 -9.38 26.17 15.29
C MET A 206 -8.16 26.89 15.87
N TRP A 207 -7.05 26.97 15.12
CA TRP A 207 -5.87 27.74 15.49
C TRP A 207 -6.16 29.24 15.58
N VAL A 208 -6.93 29.79 14.64
CA VAL A 208 -7.36 31.19 14.69
C VAL A 208 -8.29 31.42 15.89
N ASN A 209 -9.24 30.51 16.14
CA ASN A 209 -10.12 30.59 17.32
C ASN A 209 -9.35 30.50 18.64
N PHE A 210 -8.32 29.67 18.67
CA PHE A 210 -7.38 29.58 19.76
C PHE A 210 -6.70 30.95 20.02
N HIS A 211 -6.17 31.61 18.98
CA HIS A 211 -5.57 32.94 19.11
C HIS A 211 -6.56 34.00 19.60
N ASN A 212 -7.81 33.92 19.14
CA ASN A 212 -8.86 34.82 19.59
C ASN A 212 -9.19 34.70 21.09
N HIS A 213 -8.89 33.56 21.71
CA HIS A 213 -9.11 33.31 23.13
C HIS A 213 -7.85 33.48 23.99
N GLN A 214 -6.72 33.97 23.44
CA GLN A 214 -5.48 34.20 24.19
C GLN A 214 -5.60 35.19 25.35
N ASN A 215 -6.64 36.04 25.36
CA ASN A 215 -6.85 37.02 26.41
C ASN A 215 -7.27 36.39 27.76
N ASN A 216 -7.84 35.18 27.73
CA ASN A 216 -8.16 34.39 28.91
C ASN A 216 -7.40 33.05 28.83
N PRO A 217 -6.06 33.07 29.00
CA PRO A 217 -5.25 31.87 28.89
C PRO A 217 -5.70 30.84 29.93
N TYR A 218 -5.56 29.55 29.60
CA TYR A 218 -5.96 28.41 30.44
C TYR A 218 -7.47 28.27 30.72
N SER A 219 -8.33 29.03 30.02
CA SER A 219 -9.79 28.78 30.05
C SER A 219 -10.14 27.44 29.38
N LEU A 220 -11.26 26.82 29.77
CA LEU A 220 -11.76 25.60 29.11
C LEU A 220 -11.90 25.78 27.59
N LYS A 221 -12.38 26.94 27.13
CA LYS A 221 -12.50 27.24 25.69
C LYS A 221 -11.15 27.31 25.00
N TRP A 222 -10.14 27.86 25.68
CA TRP A 222 -8.79 27.97 25.16
C TRP A 222 -8.17 26.58 24.97
N TRP A 223 -8.27 25.71 25.98
CA TRP A 223 -7.83 24.31 25.89
C TRP A 223 -8.58 23.50 24.84
N MET A 224 -9.90 23.72 24.73
CA MET A 224 -10.74 23.06 23.73
C MET A 224 -10.27 23.40 22.31
N TRP A 225 -10.11 24.68 21.96
CA TRP A 225 -9.66 25.07 20.62
C TRP A 225 -8.24 24.60 20.32
N GLN A 226 -7.35 24.62 21.32
CA GLN A 226 -5.98 24.16 21.15
C GLN A 226 -5.89 22.66 20.92
N THR A 227 -6.59 21.87 21.74
CA THR A 227 -6.63 20.41 21.63
C THR A 227 -7.31 19.98 20.34
N LEU A 228 -8.39 20.66 19.93
CA LEU A 228 -9.06 20.39 18.66
C LEU A 228 -8.16 20.73 17.46
N THR A 229 -7.31 21.77 17.56
CA THR A 229 -6.29 22.03 16.53
C THR A 229 -5.35 20.84 16.39
N GLY A 230 -4.86 20.30 17.52
CA GLY A 230 -4.04 19.09 17.56
C GLY A 230 -4.72 17.86 16.97
N ALA A 231 -5.98 17.63 17.35
CA ALA A 231 -6.77 16.50 16.86
C ALA A 231 -6.97 16.58 15.34
N CYS A 232 -7.31 17.75 14.79
CA CYS A 232 -7.44 17.94 13.35
C CYS A 232 -6.11 17.73 12.60
N ILE A 233 -4.97 18.18 13.15
CA ILE A 233 -3.66 17.92 12.55
C ILE A 233 -3.35 16.41 12.57
N GLY A 234 -3.62 15.74 13.70
CA GLY A 234 -3.50 14.29 13.81
C GLY A 234 -4.33 13.57 12.76
N CYS A 235 -5.60 13.95 12.58
CA CYS A 235 -6.46 13.35 11.56
C CYS A 235 -5.92 13.60 10.15
N ALA A 236 -5.45 14.82 9.85
CA ALA A 236 -4.86 15.13 8.56
C ALA A 236 -3.61 14.28 8.27
N MET A 237 -2.73 14.09 9.28
CA MET A 237 -1.56 13.23 9.19
C MET A 237 -1.92 11.76 9.00
N SER A 238 -2.97 11.28 9.67
CA SER A 238 -3.47 9.91 9.54
C SER A 238 -4.26 9.65 8.24
N ILE A 239 -4.52 10.69 7.44
CA ILE A 239 -5.13 10.55 6.10
C ILE A 239 -4.04 10.56 5.02
N SER A 240 -3.06 11.45 5.15
CA SER A 240 -1.94 11.55 4.22
C SER A 240 -0.75 12.19 4.91
N TRP A 241 0.47 11.77 4.55
CA TRP A 241 1.70 12.38 5.05
C TRP A 241 1.87 13.84 4.63
N THR A 242 1.16 14.29 3.59
CA THR A 242 1.08 15.72 3.23
C THR A 242 0.43 16.56 4.32
N GLY A 243 -0.44 15.96 5.14
CA GLY A 243 -1.00 16.59 6.34
C GLY A 243 0.07 16.93 7.39
N ALA A 244 1.16 16.17 7.45
CA ALA A 244 2.29 16.47 8.36
C ALA A 244 3.01 17.76 7.98
N LEU A 245 2.89 18.23 6.73
CA LEU A 245 3.46 19.50 6.27
C LEU A 245 2.83 20.73 6.96
N LEU A 246 1.71 20.55 7.64
CA LEU A 246 1.12 21.57 8.51
C LEU A 246 1.88 21.76 9.83
N LEU A 247 2.53 20.72 10.35
CA LEU A 247 3.24 20.80 11.64
C LEU A 247 4.31 21.90 11.65
N PRO A 248 5.23 21.99 10.66
CA PRO A 248 6.23 23.06 10.63
C PRO A 248 5.61 24.47 10.60
N LEU A 249 4.48 24.66 9.91
CA LEU A 249 3.78 25.94 9.87
C LEU A 249 3.27 26.34 11.25
N PHE A 250 2.58 25.44 11.94
CA PHE A 250 2.06 25.72 13.27
C PHE A 250 3.22 25.92 14.26
N TRP A 251 4.29 25.10 14.19
CA TRP A 251 5.46 25.26 15.04
C TRP A 251 6.18 26.59 14.81
N ALA A 252 6.33 27.04 13.56
CA ALA A 252 6.87 28.36 13.24
C ALA A 252 6.00 29.49 13.80
N SER A 253 4.66 29.35 13.70
CA SER A 253 3.70 30.29 14.29
C SER A 253 3.85 30.37 15.81
N SER A 254 3.89 29.21 16.48
CA SER A 254 4.07 29.06 17.93
C SER A 254 5.41 29.58 18.41
N ALA A 255 6.51 29.25 17.72
CA ALA A 255 7.85 29.70 18.06
C ALA A 255 7.94 31.23 18.02
N ARG A 256 7.34 31.88 17.03
CA ARG A 256 7.30 33.35 16.98
C ARG A 256 6.46 33.94 18.11
N GLN A 257 5.35 33.31 18.49
CA GLN A 257 4.58 33.77 19.65
C GLN A 257 5.36 33.64 20.94
N MET A 258 6.05 32.51 21.13
CA MET A 258 6.94 32.29 22.26
C MET A 258 8.06 33.33 22.28
N TRP A 259 8.65 33.66 21.12
CA TRP A 259 9.64 34.71 20.99
C TRP A 259 9.11 36.09 21.41
N CYS A 260 7.87 36.42 21.06
CA CYS A 260 7.24 37.66 21.51
C CYS A 260 6.95 37.68 23.01
N LEU A 261 6.52 36.55 23.59
CA LEU A 261 6.29 36.43 25.04
C LEU A 261 7.60 36.54 25.84
N LEU A 262 8.68 35.94 25.33
CA LEU A 262 10.02 36.02 25.92
C LEU A 262 10.59 37.46 25.87
N GLY A 263 10.23 38.23 24.84
CA GLY A 263 10.63 39.63 24.72
C GLY A 263 9.94 40.58 25.72
N ASP A 264 8.84 40.15 26.33
CA ASP A 264 8.08 40.93 27.31
C ASP A 264 8.54 40.61 28.74
N ARG A 265 9.21 41.59 29.35
CA ARG A 265 9.82 41.47 30.69
C ARG A 265 8.80 41.37 31.82
N GLU A 266 7.52 41.64 31.55
CA GLU A 266 6.45 41.53 32.55
C GLU A 266 6.02 40.07 32.80
N ASN A 267 6.36 39.15 31.89
CA ASN A 267 5.93 37.76 31.98
C ASN A 267 6.90 36.91 32.82
N PRO A 268 6.43 36.25 33.90
CA PRO A 268 7.28 35.34 34.66
C PRO A 268 7.59 34.09 33.82
N PHE A 269 8.78 33.52 34.02
CA PHE A 269 9.24 32.31 33.32
C PHE A 269 8.26 31.12 33.46
N THR A 270 7.58 31.00 34.60
CA THR A 270 6.57 29.95 34.83
C THR A 270 5.37 30.06 33.89
N SER A 271 4.97 31.27 33.48
CA SER A 271 3.92 31.47 32.49
C SER A 271 4.37 31.04 31.09
N ILE A 272 5.62 31.35 30.74
CA ILE A 272 6.26 30.96 29.48
C ILE A 272 6.37 29.43 29.40
N ALA A 273 6.82 28.78 30.48
CA ALA A 273 6.94 27.33 30.56
C ALA A 273 5.57 26.62 30.44
N LYS A 274 4.52 27.17 31.07
CA LYS A 274 3.15 26.65 30.94
C LYS A 274 2.56 26.82 29.54
N GLU A 275 2.81 27.96 28.90
CA GLU A 275 2.43 28.15 27.49
C GLU A 275 3.15 27.15 26.60
N LEU A 276 4.47 26.97 26.78
CA LEU A 276 5.26 26.01 26.02
C LEU A 276 4.77 24.57 26.20
N SER A 277 4.53 24.14 27.44
CA SER A 277 4.02 22.79 27.71
C SER A 277 2.65 22.55 27.09
N SER A 278 1.77 23.56 27.09
CA SER A 278 0.49 23.48 26.39
C SER A 278 0.66 23.28 24.87
N ARG A 279 1.64 23.97 24.24
CA ARG A 279 1.92 23.82 22.80
C ARG A 279 2.39 22.42 22.49
N ILE A 280 3.35 21.92 23.26
CA ILE A 280 3.88 20.55 23.12
C ILE A 280 2.75 19.54 23.24
N TRP A 281 1.86 19.69 24.23
CA TRP A 281 0.68 18.84 24.37
C TRP A 281 -0.19 18.85 23.10
N SER A 282 -0.63 20.03 22.68
CA SER A 282 -1.58 20.15 21.56
C SER A 282 -1.00 19.87 20.18
N MET A 283 0.28 20.13 19.93
CA MET A 283 0.86 20.11 18.58
C MET A 283 1.89 19.01 18.38
N MET A 284 2.21 18.24 19.43
CA MET A 284 3.08 17.07 19.36
C MET A 284 2.36 15.85 19.89
N ILE A 285 1.97 15.88 21.17
CA ILE A 285 1.43 14.70 21.86
C ILE A 285 0.09 14.29 21.27
N VAL A 286 -0.85 15.22 21.10
CA VAL A 286 -2.20 14.91 20.54
C VAL A 286 -2.13 14.42 19.09
N PRO A 287 -1.46 15.10 18.13
CA PRO A 287 -1.37 14.62 16.76
C PRO A 287 -0.68 13.24 16.65
N ILE A 288 0.45 13.06 17.34
CA ILE A 288 1.18 11.77 17.32
C ILE A 288 0.33 10.68 17.97
N GLY A 289 -0.29 10.96 19.12
CA GLY A 289 -1.17 10.01 19.79
C GLY A 289 -2.33 9.55 18.91
N LEU A 290 -2.96 10.47 18.18
CA LEU A 290 -4.05 10.13 17.25
C LEU A 290 -3.55 9.35 16.04
N TYR A 291 -2.36 9.67 15.54
CA TYR A 291 -1.70 8.91 14.47
C TYR A 291 -1.43 7.46 14.88
N LEU A 292 -0.79 7.26 16.03
CA LEU A 292 -0.54 5.93 16.58
C LEU A 292 -1.85 5.17 16.86
N LEU A 293 -2.88 5.85 17.37
CA LEU A 293 -4.19 5.26 17.61
C LEU A 293 -4.84 4.77 16.30
N CYS A 294 -4.76 5.53 15.21
CA CYS A 294 -5.30 5.10 13.92
C CYS A 294 -4.62 3.82 13.42
N PHE A 295 -3.30 3.71 13.55
CA PHE A 295 -2.58 2.48 13.21
C PHE A 295 -2.89 1.33 14.16
N GLN A 296 -3.06 1.59 15.44
CA GLN A 296 -3.48 0.57 16.39
C GLN A 296 -4.84 -0.02 16.01
N VAL A 297 -5.81 0.83 15.67
CA VAL A 297 -7.13 0.38 15.19
C VAL A 297 -7.00 -0.33 13.85
N HIS A 298 -6.17 0.15 12.93
CA HIS A 298 -5.90 -0.52 11.65
C HIS A 298 -5.41 -1.96 11.85
N PHE A 299 -4.42 -2.19 12.72
CA PHE A 299 -3.95 -3.54 13.02
C PHE A 299 -4.97 -4.41 13.75
N MET A 300 -5.83 -3.82 14.59
CA MET A 300 -6.93 -4.55 15.25
C MET A 300 -8.04 -4.97 14.27
N LEU A 301 -8.24 -4.23 13.18
CA LEU A 301 -9.25 -4.57 12.17
C LEU A 301 -8.76 -5.61 11.15
N LEU A 302 -7.45 -5.71 10.95
CA LEU A 302 -6.84 -6.53 9.90
C LEU A 302 -6.09 -7.73 10.47
N GLU A 303 -6.83 -8.72 10.95
CA GLU A 303 -6.27 -9.96 11.55
C GLU A 303 -6.05 -11.08 10.52
N LYS A 304 -6.70 -11.02 9.35
CA LYS A 304 -6.60 -12.10 8.35
C LYS A 304 -5.44 -11.83 7.38
N PRO A 305 -4.80 -12.88 6.86
CA PRO A 305 -3.78 -12.71 5.83
C PRO A 305 -4.46 -12.18 4.57
N GLY A 306 -3.86 -11.16 3.98
CA GLY A 306 -4.29 -10.63 2.69
C GLY A 306 -3.21 -10.73 1.64
N ASP A 307 -3.43 -9.98 0.58
CA ASP A 307 -2.73 -10.10 -0.69
C ASP A 307 -1.24 -9.69 -0.61
N HIS A 308 -0.89 -8.83 0.37
CA HIS A 308 0.46 -8.28 0.55
C HIS A 308 1.23 -8.94 1.71
N ASP A 309 0.75 -10.05 2.25
CA ASP A 309 1.34 -10.75 3.41
C ASP A 309 2.79 -11.21 3.18
N PHE A 310 3.16 -11.53 1.94
CA PHE A 310 4.50 -12.00 1.58
C PHE A 310 5.58 -10.90 1.66
N LEU A 311 5.18 -9.63 1.60
CA LEU A 311 6.09 -8.49 1.75
C LEU A 311 6.50 -8.25 3.21
N LEU A 312 5.82 -8.91 4.14
CA LEU A 312 6.00 -8.72 5.57
C LEU A 312 7.05 -9.69 6.13
N SER A 313 7.72 -9.23 7.18
CA SER A 313 8.59 -10.02 8.05
C SER A 313 7.80 -11.14 8.74
N PRO A 314 8.43 -12.28 9.06
CA PRO A 314 7.73 -13.39 9.68
C PRO A 314 7.21 -13.05 11.08
N GLU A 315 7.87 -12.16 11.82
CA GLU A 315 7.39 -11.65 13.11
C GLU A 315 6.10 -10.84 12.96
N LEU A 316 6.04 -9.97 11.95
CA LEU A 316 4.84 -9.18 11.66
C LEU A 316 3.70 -10.07 11.13
N ARG A 317 3.99 -11.01 10.23
CA ARG A 317 3.02 -12.01 9.76
C ARG A 317 2.42 -12.81 10.91
N THR A 318 3.25 -13.27 11.83
CA THR A 318 2.80 -14.02 13.02
C THR A 318 1.89 -13.17 13.90
N SER A 319 2.18 -11.88 13.99
CA SER A 319 1.40 -10.93 14.78
C SER A 319 0.03 -10.57 14.17
N ILE A 320 -0.14 -10.79 12.86
CA ILE A 320 -1.41 -10.62 12.13
C ILE A 320 -2.17 -11.93 12.18
N ASN A 321 -1.53 -13.02 11.76
CA ASN A 321 -2.12 -14.35 11.73
C ASN A 321 -1.17 -15.42 12.29
N ALA A 322 -1.46 -15.89 13.51
CA ALA A 322 -0.68 -16.93 14.17
C ALA A 322 -0.73 -18.31 13.48
N PHE A 323 -1.70 -18.56 12.58
CA PHE A 323 -1.88 -19.88 11.96
C PHE A 323 -0.96 -20.14 10.76
N ARG A 324 -0.42 -19.09 10.12
CA ARG A 324 0.42 -19.25 8.91
C ARG A 324 1.88 -19.55 9.22
N THR A 325 2.42 -19.04 10.33
CA THR A 325 3.77 -19.39 10.78
C THR A 325 3.69 -20.69 11.58
N GLY A 326 3.96 -21.80 10.89
CA GLY A 326 3.83 -23.14 11.44
C GLY A 326 4.71 -23.33 12.68
N LYS A 327 4.11 -23.89 13.74
CA LYS A 327 4.82 -24.41 14.92
C LYS A 327 5.89 -25.42 14.47
N SER A 328 7.15 -25.12 14.79
CA SER A 328 8.30 -25.89 14.31
C SER A 328 9.08 -26.49 15.48
N GLN A 329 9.76 -27.62 15.25
CA GLN A 329 10.62 -28.22 16.27
C GLN A 329 11.87 -27.36 16.46
N LYS A 330 12.29 -27.10 17.71
CA LYS A 330 13.44 -26.24 18.00
C LYS A 330 14.75 -26.75 17.41
N ASP A 331 15.03 -28.04 17.59
CA ASP A 331 16.30 -28.65 17.20
C ASP A 331 16.27 -29.23 15.77
N VAL A 332 17.39 -29.10 15.06
CA VAL A 332 17.59 -29.65 13.71
C VAL A 332 18.59 -30.81 13.78
N ALA A 333 18.17 -31.97 13.26
CA ALA A 333 18.96 -33.19 13.21
C ALA A 333 19.17 -33.65 11.77
N TYR A 334 20.16 -34.51 11.55
CA TYR A 334 20.30 -35.23 10.29
C TYR A 334 19.03 -36.04 9.99
N GLY A 335 18.54 -35.96 8.75
CA GLY A 335 17.25 -36.52 8.33
C GLY A 335 16.05 -35.58 8.52
N SER A 336 16.23 -34.40 9.14
CA SER A 336 15.19 -33.39 9.25
C SER A 336 14.85 -32.81 7.88
N LYS A 337 13.55 -32.61 7.66
CA LYS A 337 13.04 -31.81 6.55
C LYS A 337 12.99 -30.38 7.01
N ILE A 338 13.79 -29.52 6.39
CA ILE A 338 13.95 -28.12 6.75
C ILE A 338 13.50 -27.20 5.63
N VAL A 339 13.12 -25.99 5.98
CA VAL A 339 12.87 -24.89 5.05
C VAL A 339 13.86 -23.78 5.38
N LEU A 340 14.67 -23.42 4.39
CA LEU A 340 15.70 -22.39 4.51
C LEU A 340 15.16 -21.05 4.00
N ARG A 341 15.29 -20.02 4.83
CA ARG A 341 14.90 -18.65 4.51
C ARG A 341 16.13 -17.75 4.53
N HIS A 342 16.22 -16.85 3.56
CA HIS A 342 17.27 -15.83 3.53
C HIS A 342 17.00 -14.73 4.57
N LEU A 343 18.05 -14.04 5.05
CA LEU A 343 17.90 -12.95 6.03
C LEU A 343 17.13 -11.75 5.48
N ASN A 344 17.30 -11.43 4.19
CA ASN A 344 16.45 -10.49 3.48
C ASN A 344 15.12 -11.15 3.12
N ASP A 345 14.05 -10.73 3.80
CA ASP A 345 12.69 -11.26 3.67
C ASP A 345 12.11 -11.15 2.25
N HIS A 346 12.54 -10.16 1.46
CA HIS A 346 12.06 -9.96 0.09
C HIS A 346 12.50 -11.08 -0.87
N ILE A 347 13.64 -11.72 -0.60
CA ILE A 347 14.17 -12.84 -1.40
C ILE A 347 13.41 -14.13 -1.09
N GLY A 348 13.07 -14.34 0.19
CA GLY A 348 12.27 -15.46 0.66
C GLY A 348 13.05 -16.74 0.95
N TYR A 349 12.59 -17.85 0.37
CA TYR A 349 13.02 -19.21 0.64
C TYR A 349 13.99 -19.74 -0.41
N LEU A 350 14.92 -20.60 0.01
CA LEU A 350 15.71 -21.39 -0.93
C LEU A 350 14.79 -22.39 -1.63
N HIS A 351 14.73 -22.31 -2.95
CA HIS A 351 13.73 -22.98 -3.76
C HIS A 351 14.37 -23.72 -4.94
N SER A 352 13.77 -24.84 -5.33
CA SER A 352 14.10 -25.52 -6.58
C SER A 352 12.86 -26.17 -7.18
N HIS A 353 12.79 -26.27 -8.50
CA HIS A 353 11.67 -26.89 -9.20
C HIS A 353 12.16 -27.56 -10.47
N GLU A 354 11.33 -28.39 -11.11
CA GLU A 354 11.70 -29.20 -12.29
C GLU A 354 11.82 -28.36 -13.57
N HIS A 355 12.61 -27.29 -13.55
CA HIS A 355 13.03 -26.53 -14.72
C HIS A 355 14.54 -26.40 -14.67
N ASN A 356 15.17 -26.44 -15.85
CA ASN A 356 16.62 -26.37 -15.98
C ASN A 356 17.05 -24.97 -16.45
N TRP A 357 18.29 -24.60 -16.17
CA TRP A 357 18.90 -23.41 -16.76
C TRP A 357 18.94 -23.56 -18.30
N VAL A 358 18.68 -22.46 -19.02
CA VAL A 358 18.73 -22.43 -20.49
C VAL A 358 20.19 -22.41 -20.95
N ASP A 359 20.99 -21.59 -20.25
CA ASP A 359 22.42 -21.41 -20.43
C ASP A 359 23.19 -22.05 -19.26
N GLY A 360 24.52 -21.95 -19.26
CA GLY A 360 25.37 -22.55 -18.23
C GLY A 360 25.33 -24.08 -18.24
N SER A 361 25.25 -24.68 -17.04
CA SER A 361 25.30 -26.15 -16.88
C SER A 361 24.06 -26.90 -17.37
N LYS A 362 22.97 -26.19 -17.67
CA LYS A 362 21.64 -26.77 -18.01
C LYS A 362 21.10 -27.74 -16.94
N GLN A 363 21.60 -27.63 -15.72
CA GLN A 363 21.10 -28.38 -14.57
C GLN A 363 19.85 -27.71 -13.99
N GLN A 364 19.24 -28.35 -12.99
CA GLN A 364 18.00 -27.87 -12.40
C GLN A 364 18.22 -26.59 -11.61
N GLN A 365 17.32 -25.61 -11.80
CA GLN A 365 17.43 -24.28 -11.25
C GLN A 365 17.30 -24.25 -9.72
N VAL A 366 18.09 -23.39 -9.07
CA VAL A 366 17.93 -23.00 -7.67
C VAL A 366 17.73 -21.50 -7.61
N THR A 367 16.71 -21.08 -6.87
CA THR A 367 16.26 -19.68 -6.86
C THR A 367 15.80 -19.26 -5.45
N GLY A 368 15.63 -17.96 -5.26
CA GLY A 368 14.95 -17.38 -4.11
C GLY A 368 13.47 -17.18 -4.42
N TYR A 369 12.60 -17.84 -3.66
CA TYR A 369 11.16 -17.78 -3.84
C TYR A 369 10.45 -17.18 -2.62
N PRO A 370 9.73 -16.05 -2.74
CA PRO A 370 9.11 -15.35 -1.61
C PRO A 370 7.90 -16.07 -1.00
N TYR A 371 7.32 -17.05 -1.69
CA TYR A 371 6.11 -17.72 -1.24
C TYR A 371 6.40 -19.09 -0.63
N ALA A 372 5.55 -19.51 0.31
CA ALA A 372 5.61 -20.85 0.87
C ALA A 372 5.21 -21.89 -0.19
N ASP A 373 6.09 -22.86 -0.47
CA ASP A 373 5.88 -23.95 -1.42
C ASP A 373 6.43 -25.26 -0.84
N LEU A 374 5.89 -26.40 -1.26
CA LEU A 374 6.46 -27.72 -0.96
C LEU A 374 7.88 -27.86 -1.54
N ASN A 375 8.14 -27.17 -2.64
CA ASN A 375 9.44 -27.07 -3.31
C ASN A 375 10.46 -26.15 -2.58
N ASN A 376 10.11 -25.62 -1.41
CA ASN A 376 11.06 -24.95 -0.51
C ASN A 376 11.67 -25.93 0.52
N GLY A 377 11.23 -27.19 0.51
CA GLY A 377 11.67 -28.20 1.46
C GLY A 377 13.01 -28.82 1.06
N TRP A 378 13.90 -28.96 2.04
CA TRP A 378 15.22 -29.60 1.91
C TRP A 378 15.38 -30.67 2.99
N ILE A 379 16.13 -31.72 2.73
CA ILE A 379 16.49 -32.76 3.69
C ILE A 379 17.96 -32.59 4.00
N ILE A 380 18.29 -32.39 5.27
CA ILE A 380 19.69 -32.28 5.70
C ILE A 380 20.28 -33.67 5.94
N GLN A 381 21.36 -33.99 5.23
CA GLN A 381 22.02 -35.29 5.29
C GLN A 381 23.50 -35.15 5.63
N LYS A 382 24.10 -36.25 6.11
CA LYS A 382 25.56 -36.35 6.27
C LYS A 382 26.22 -36.58 4.91
N ILE A 383 27.52 -36.29 4.85
CA ILE A 383 28.35 -36.63 3.70
C ILE A 383 28.44 -38.15 3.52
N ASP A 384 28.82 -38.88 4.58
CA ASP A 384 29.23 -40.28 4.42
C ASP A 384 28.08 -41.29 4.50
N SER A 385 26.87 -40.84 4.90
CA SER A 385 25.73 -41.73 5.10
C SER A 385 24.39 -41.05 4.86
N LEU A 386 23.46 -41.80 4.27
CA LEU A 386 22.06 -41.42 4.20
C LEU A 386 21.41 -41.69 5.55
N TRP A 387 20.57 -40.77 6.01
CA TRP A 387 19.83 -40.97 7.25
C TRP A 387 18.78 -42.08 7.09
N ASP A 388 18.74 -43.03 8.03
CA ASP A 388 17.71 -44.05 8.12
C ASP A 388 16.93 -43.95 9.44
N LYS A 389 15.69 -44.45 9.45
CA LYS A 389 14.82 -44.50 10.62
C LYS A 389 15.41 -45.34 11.77
N SER A 390 16.37 -46.21 11.52
CA SER A 390 17.06 -46.97 12.56
C SER A 390 18.14 -46.14 13.28
N ALA A 391 18.73 -45.15 12.61
CA ALA A 391 19.86 -44.36 13.11
C ALA A 391 19.51 -43.51 14.34
N PRO A 392 20.43 -43.31 15.30
CA PRO A 392 20.22 -42.41 16.44
C PRO A 392 19.98 -40.96 15.97
N ILE A 393 19.41 -40.14 16.85
CA ILE A 393 19.24 -38.72 16.58
C ILE A 393 20.60 -38.06 16.70
N GLU A 394 21.06 -37.44 15.63
CA GLU A 394 22.32 -36.72 15.58
C GLU A 394 22.07 -35.27 15.13
N TRP A 395 22.57 -34.32 15.91
CA TRP A 395 22.35 -32.90 15.71
C TRP A 395 23.32 -32.32 14.68
N VAL A 396 22.91 -31.25 14.01
CA VAL A 396 23.77 -30.55 13.06
C VAL A 396 24.51 -29.43 13.81
N GLU A 397 25.81 -29.62 14.03
CA GLU A 397 26.66 -28.70 14.78
C GLU A 397 27.42 -27.71 13.89
N ASN A 398 27.99 -26.67 14.50
CA ASN A 398 28.81 -25.70 13.81
C ASN A 398 30.06 -26.35 13.16
N ASN A 399 30.45 -25.87 11.99
CA ASN A 399 31.54 -26.37 11.15
C ASN A 399 31.39 -27.82 10.68
N GLN A 400 30.22 -28.44 10.86
CA GLN A 400 29.94 -29.74 10.24
C GLN A 400 29.62 -29.55 8.76
N ARG A 401 30.04 -30.53 7.95
CA ARG A 401 29.75 -30.56 6.51
C ARG A 401 28.51 -31.40 6.25
N VAL A 402 27.59 -30.84 5.47
CA VAL A 402 26.28 -31.41 5.20
C VAL A 402 26.01 -31.48 3.70
N ARG A 403 25.07 -32.33 3.32
CA ARG A 403 24.44 -32.33 1.99
C ARG A 403 22.98 -31.93 2.14
N LEU A 404 22.52 -31.03 1.27
CA LEU A 404 21.12 -30.61 1.23
C LEU A 404 20.45 -31.26 0.03
N GLU A 405 19.51 -32.16 0.28
CA GLU A 405 18.74 -32.82 -0.77
C GLU A 405 17.37 -32.15 -0.91
N HIS A 406 17.02 -31.75 -2.13
CA HIS A 406 15.74 -31.12 -2.39
C HIS A 406 14.59 -32.12 -2.19
N PHE A 407 13.62 -31.78 -1.34
CA PHE A 407 12.57 -32.71 -0.90
C PHE A 407 11.73 -33.27 -2.05
N ALA A 408 11.44 -32.45 -3.06
CA ALA A 408 10.57 -32.85 -4.16
C ALA A 408 11.33 -33.58 -5.28
N THR A 409 12.53 -33.15 -5.65
CA THR A 409 13.26 -33.77 -6.79
C THR A 409 14.32 -34.78 -6.38
N LEU A 410 14.64 -34.88 -5.09
CA LEU A 410 15.67 -35.77 -4.51
C LEU A 410 17.09 -35.51 -5.06
N LYS A 411 17.30 -34.35 -5.68
CA LYS A 411 18.61 -33.89 -6.17
C LYS A 411 19.33 -33.10 -5.08
N LYS A 412 20.65 -33.04 -5.14
CA LYS A 412 21.49 -32.38 -4.13
C LYS A 412 21.79 -30.94 -4.54
N LEU A 413 21.86 -30.04 -3.56
CA LEU A 413 22.32 -28.66 -3.76
C LEU A 413 23.79 -28.68 -4.18
N HIS A 414 24.08 -28.09 -5.34
CA HIS A 414 25.34 -28.23 -6.03
C HIS A 414 25.87 -26.87 -6.50
N SER A 415 27.19 -26.73 -6.59
CA SER A 415 27.83 -25.59 -7.24
C SER A 415 29.13 -25.99 -7.94
N HIS A 416 29.37 -25.45 -9.14
CA HIS A 416 30.46 -25.86 -10.03
C HIS A 416 31.18 -24.65 -10.65
N ASP A 417 32.12 -24.89 -11.57
CA ASP A 417 32.94 -23.84 -12.21
C ASP A 417 32.26 -23.20 -13.43
N GLU A 418 30.96 -22.95 -13.32
CA GLU A 418 30.20 -22.25 -14.35
C GLU A 418 29.73 -20.92 -13.76
N HIS A 419 29.67 -19.92 -14.63
CA HIS A 419 29.22 -18.59 -14.26
C HIS A 419 27.71 -18.59 -13.99
N ALA A 420 27.29 -17.83 -12.98
CA ALA A 420 25.88 -17.63 -12.72
C ALA A 420 25.18 -16.93 -13.91
N PRO A 421 23.87 -17.19 -14.15
CA PRO A 421 23.18 -16.74 -15.36
C PRO A 421 23.18 -15.23 -15.59
N LEU A 422 23.10 -14.43 -14.53
CA LEU A 422 23.14 -12.96 -14.62
C LEU A 422 24.41 -12.39 -13.97
N SER A 423 24.89 -13.02 -12.90
CA SER A 423 26.03 -12.55 -12.13
C SER A 423 27.34 -13.23 -12.54
N GLU A 424 27.91 -12.81 -13.67
CA GLU A 424 29.07 -13.46 -14.31
C GLU A 424 30.31 -13.65 -13.41
N ARG A 425 30.49 -12.87 -12.34
CA ARG A 425 31.66 -13.02 -11.44
C ARG A 425 31.47 -14.07 -10.33
N GLN A 426 30.29 -14.67 -10.26
CA GLN A 426 29.90 -15.61 -9.21
C GLN A 426 29.59 -16.97 -9.84
N PHE A 427 29.65 -18.02 -9.02
CA PHE A 427 29.41 -19.38 -9.49
C PHE A 427 27.92 -19.71 -9.48
N GLU A 428 27.50 -20.46 -10.49
CA GLU A 428 26.15 -21.01 -10.59
C GLU A 428 25.85 -21.98 -9.43
N VAL A 429 24.62 -21.92 -8.92
CA VAL A 429 24.09 -22.87 -7.93
C VAL A 429 22.91 -23.59 -8.57
N THR A 430 22.92 -24.92 -8.43
CA THR A 430 21.97 -25.81 -9.10
C THR A 430 21.54 -26.92 -8.15
N THR A 431 20.58 -27.74 -8.61
CA THR A 431 20.38 -29.07 -8.03
C THR A 431 20.79 -30.15 -9.02
N TYR A 432 21.68 -31.03 -8.59
CA TYR A 432 22.29 -32.05 -9.43
C TYR A 432 22.40 -33.39 -8.71
N GLY A 433 22.65 -34.43 -9.50
CA GLY A 433 22.80 -35.81 -9.03
C GLY A 433 21.49 -36.45 -8.59
N ASP A 434 21.59 -37.72 -8.27
CA ASP A 434 20.56 -38.49 -7.58
C ASP A 434 21.06 -38.86 -6.16
N ILE A 435 20.31 -39.69 -5.46
CA ILE A 435 20.66 -40.12 -4.09
C ILE A 435 21.99 -40.90 -4.08
N PHE A 436 22.36 -41.57 -5.17
CA PHE A 436 23.56 -42.42 -5.27
C PHE A 436 24.81 -41.67 -5.77
N THR A 437 24.62 -40.57 -6.48
CA THR A 437 25.71 -39.75 -7.03
C THR A 437 26.43 -39.05 -5.89
N ASP A 438 27.66 -39.43 -5.60
CA ASP A 438 28.47 -38.77 -4.56
C ASP A 438 29.49 -37.84 -5.22
N ASP A 439 29.20 -36.53 -5.18
CA ASP A 439 30.07 -35.49 -5.70
C ASP A 439 30.56 -34.58 -4.55
N PRO A 440 31.88 -34.36 -4.39
CA PRO A 440 32.41 -33.40 -3.43
C PRO A 440 31.93 -31.95 -3.61
N ASN A 441 31.37 -31.60 -4.77
CA ASN A 441 30.72 -30.32 -5.05
C ASN A 441 29.27 -30.22 -4.50
N ASP A 442 28.79 -31.26 -3.81
CA ASP A 442 27.53 -31.23 -3.07
C ASP A 442 27.73 -30.89 -1.59
N TYR A 443 28.98 -30.68 -1.15
CA TYR A 443 29.35 -30.52 0.26
C TYR A 443 29.31 -29.06 0.69
N TRP A 444 28.50 -28.79 1.71
CA TRP A 444 28.34 -27.46 2.31
C TRP A 444 28.70 -27.50 3.79
N THR A 445 29.66 -26.68 4.21
CA THR A 445 30.01 -26.49 5.62
C THR A 445 29.06 -25.47 6.24
N VAL A 446 28.42 -25.85 7.34
CA VAL A 446 27.57 -24.95 8.13
C VAL A 446 28.47 -24.08 9.00
N GLU A 447 28.40 -22.76 8.83
CA GLU A 447 29.10 -21.80 9.68
C GLU A 447 28.09 -20.94 10.44
N ILE A 448 27.95 -21.13 11.75
CA ILE A 448 27.08 -20.33 12.61
C ILE A 448 27.73 -18.97 12.86
N ILE A 449 27.06 -17.90 12.46
CA ILE A 449 27.51 -16.51 12.60
C ILE A 449 26.78 -15.77 13.72
N GLY A 450 25.51 -16.11 13.97
CA GLY A 450 24.65 -15.46 14.95
C GLY A 450 23.80 -16.48 15.70
N HIS A 451 23.60 -16.24 16.98
CA HIS A 451 22.85 -17.11 17.88
C HIS A 451 21.98 -16.26 18.81
N ASN A 452 20.90 -16.85 19.32
CA ASN A 452 20.07 -16.18 20.31
C ASN A 452 20.78 -16.22 21.68
N GLN A 453 20.92 -15.08 22.35
CA GLN A 453 21.61 -14.97 23.64
C GLN A 453 20.91 -15.76 24.75
N GLU A 454 19.59 -15.91 24.66
CA GLU A 454 18.78 -16.69 25.60
C GLU A 454 18.94 -18.20 25.41
N ASP A 455 19.48 -18.63 24.26
CA ASP A 455 19.68 -20.03 23.92
C ASP A 455 21.16 -20.33 23.65
N ALA A 456 21.92 -20.59 24.71
CA ALA A 456 23.35 -20.89 24.62
C ALA A 456 23.68 -22.05 23.66
N THR A 457 22.77 -23.01 23.50
CA THR A 457 22.98 -24.17 22.60
C THR A 457 22.82 -23.80 21.11
N SER A 458 22.20 -22.66 20.79
CA SER A 458 22.10 -22.15 19.42
C SER A 458 23.44 -21.66 18.84
N LYS A 459 24.48 -21.55 19.70
CA LYS A 459 25.88 -21.31 19.30
C LYS A 459 26.59 -22.58 18.83
N GLU A 460 26.21 -23.73 19.36
CA GLU A 460 26.87 -25.01 19.11
C GLU A 460 26.21 -25.77 17.96
N ARG A 461 24.88 -25.69 17.84
CA ARG A 461 24.09 -26.42 16.82
C ARG A 461 22.99 -25.58 16.21
N ILE A 462 22.53 -25.99 15.03
CA ILE A 462 21.45 -25.31 14.31
C ILE A 462 20.13 -25.47 15.08
N ARG A 463 19.53 -24.33 15.41
CA ARG A 463 18.17 -24.23 15.95
C ARG A 463 17.29 -23.39 15.04
N VAL A 464 16.04 -23.81 14.92
CA VAL A 464 15.01 -23.14 14.13
C VAL A 464 14.80 -21.72 14.65
N ILE A 465 14.74 -20.74 13.74
CA ILE A 465 14.57 -19.28 13.96
C ILE A 465 15.74 -18.61 14.72
N SER A 466 16.33 -19.27 15.71
CA SER A 466 17.31 -18.71 16.63
C SER A 466 18.74 -18.67 16.08
N THR A 467 19.08 -19.56 15.14
CA THR A 467 20.44 -19.63 14.57
C THR A 467 20.49 -18.96 13.20
N LYS A 468 21.41 -17.99 13.06
CA LYS A 468 21.81 -17.40 11.77
C LYS A 468 23.12 -18.07 11.35
N PHE A 469 23.14 -18.66 10.17
CA PHE A 469 24.30 -19.39 9.67
C PHE A 469 24.52 -19.14 8.18
N ARG A 470 25.72 -19.46 7.71
CA ARG A 470 26.10 -19.42 6.30
C ARG A 470 26.43 -20.83 5.84
N LEU A 471 26.26 -21.07 4.55
CA LEU A 471 26.65 -22.32 3.90
C LEU A 471 27.86 -22.06 3.03
N LYS A 472 29.00 -22.60 3.44
CA LYS A 472 30.27 -22.50 2.70
C LYS A 472 30.46 -23.74 1.85
N HIS A 473 30.53 -23.54 0.55
CA HIS A 473 30.82 -24.61 -0.40
C HIS A 473 32.26 -25.12 -0.27
N ASN A 474 32.51 -26.36 -0.67
CA ASN A 474 33.85 -26.98 -0.68
C ASN A 474 34.91 -26.15 -1.45
N ARG A 475 34.48 -25.38 -2.46
CA ARG A 475 35.34 -24.46 -3.24
C ARG A 475 35.65 -23.13 -2.53
N GLY A 476 35.17 -22.93 -1.30
CA GLY A 476 35.42 -21.75 -0.48
C GLY A 476 34.52 -20.54 -0.78
N CYS A 477 33.48 -20.69 -1.60
CA CYS A 477 32.45 -19.66 -1.80
C CYS A 477 31.25 -19.89 -0.86
N TYR A 478 30.43 -18.86 -0.66
CA TYR A 478 29.23 -18.92 0.19
C TYR A 478 27.96 -18.88 -0.64
N LEU A 479 26.94 -19.64 -0.22
CA LEU A 479 25.59 -19.57 -0.77
C LEU A 479 25.01 -18.18 -0.51
N THR A 480 24.87 -17.39 -1.57
CA THR A 480 24.52 -15.97 -1.55
C THR A 480 23.26 -15.75 -2.36
N ALA A 481 22.37 -14.90 -1.89
CA ALA A 481 21.22 -14.46 -2.66
C ALA A 481 21.44 -13.04 -3.19
N ASN A 482 21.26 -12.86 -4.50
CA ASN A 482 21.34 -11.56 -5.14
C ASN A 482 19.93 -10.95 -5.24
N GLU A 483 19.82 -9.63 -5.08
CA GLU A 483 18.55 -8.89 -5.24
C GLU A 483 18.19 -8.65 -6.73
N ILE A 484 18.54 -9.61 -7.60
CA ILE A 484 18.32 -9.56 -9.04
C ILE A 484 17.21 -10.57 -9.37
N LYS A 485 16.16 -10.10 -10.05
CA LYS A 485 15.09 -10.96 -10.56
C LYS A 485 15.52 -11.62 -11.86
N LEU A 486 15.33 -12.93 -11.94
CA LEU A 486 15.63 -13.73 -13.12
C LEU A 486 14.62 -13.46 -14.26
N PRO A 487 14.97 -13.76 -15.52
CA PRO A 487 14.07 -13.54 -16.65
C PRO A 487 12.85 -14.47 -16.63
N ALA A 488 11.93 -14.27 -17.58
CA ALA A 488 10.65 -14.98 -17.63
C ALA A 488 10.77 -16.52 -17.64
N TYR A 489 11.84 -17.09 -18.22
CA TYR A 489 12.06 -18.54 -18.24
C TYR A 489 12.27 -19.15 -16.83
N ALA A 490 12.74 -18.35 -15.88
CA ALA A 490 12.91 -18.70 -14.46
C ALA A 490 11.85 -18.00 -13.58
N LYS A 491 10.69 -17.67 -14.17
CA LYS A 491 9.48 -17.19 -13.49
C LYS A 491 9.65 -15.91 -12.66
N GLY A 492 10.67 -15.08 -12.93
CA GLY A 492 10.87 -13.83 -12.17
C GLY A 492 11.31 -14.02 -10.72
N GLN A 493 11.84 -15.21 -10.37
CA GLN A 493 12.35 -15.53 -9.03
C GLN A 493 13.73 -14.85 -8.81
N PHE A 494 14.24 -14.86 -7.57
CA PHE A 494 15.54 -14.25 -7.27
C PHE A 494 16.71 -15.19 -7.59
N GLU A 495 17.83 -14.63 -8.04
CA GLU A 495 19.04 -15.39 -8.34
C GLU A 495 19.77 -15.82 -7.04
N ILE A 496 20.13 -17.11 -6.98
CA ILE A 496 20.97 -17.68 -5.92
C ILE A 496 22.29 -18.13 -6.55
N VAL A 497 23.41 -17.76 -5.92
CA VAL A 497 24.76 -17.94 -6.45
C VAL A 497 25.72 -18.40 -5.36
N CYS A 498 26.92 -18.85 -5.74
CA CYS A 498 28.02 -19.08 -4.81
C CYS A 498 29.09 -18.01 -5.00
N SER A 499 29.26 -17.12 -4.01
CA SER A 499 30.16 -15.98 -4.09
C SER A 499 31.36 -16.13 -3.15
N LYS A 500 32.57 -15.87 -3.64
CA LYS A 500 33.80 -15.87 -2.81
C LYS A 500 33.87 -14.64 -1.90
N ASP A 501 33.47 -13.48 -2.42
CA ASP A 501 33.43 -12.19 -1.71
C ASP A 501 32.02 -11.88 -1.19
N ALA A 502 31.37 -12.87 -0.58
CA ALA A 502 30.01 -12.70 -0.08
C ALA A 502 29.98 -11.80 1.16
N LYS A 503 29.14 -10.75 1.12
CA LYS A 503 28.80 -9.99 2.33
C LYS A 503 28.00 -10.90 3.28
N GLU A 504 28.17 -10.69 4.58
CA GLU A 504 27.48 -11.48 5.59
C GLU A 504 25.95 -11.40 5.44
N GLU A 505 25.41 -10.20 5.25
CA GLU A 505 23.97 -9.97 5.07
C GLU A 505 23.36 -10.73 3.88
N ALA A 506 24.12 -10.88 2.78
CA ALA A 506 23.67 -11.53 1.55
C ALA A 506 23.87 -13.07 1.54
N SER A 507 24.60 -13.60 2.51
CA SER A 507 24.93 -15.04 2.62
C SER A 507 24.38 -15.68 3.90
N THR A 508 23.54 -14.95 4.64
CA THR A 508 22.96 -15.42 5.90
C THR A 508 21.61 -16.10 5.66
N TRP A 509 21.48 -17.30 6.21
CA TRP A 509 20.29 -18.14 6.16
C TRP A 509 19.80 -18.51 7.56
N ILE A 510 18.50 -18.77 7.66
CA ILE A 510 17.81 -19.19 8.88
C ILE A 510 16.95 -20.41 8.53
N VAL A 511 16.91 -21.40 9.42
CA VAL A 511 15.93 -22.48 9.31
C VAL A 511 14.60 -21.98 9.86
N GLU A 512 13.59 -21.83 9.01
CA GLU A 512 12.27 -21.32 9.41
C GLU A 512 11.37 -22.44 9.95
N ASN A 513 11.41 -23.62 9.32
CA ASN A 513 10.64 -24.78 9.74
C ASN A 513 11.50 -26.04 9.68
N SER A 514 11.29 -26.95 10.64
CA SER A 514 11.94 -28.24 10.73
C SER A 514 10.94 -29.30 11.17
N ILE A 515 10.87 -30.40 10.42
CA ILE A 515 10.07 -31.58 10.73
C ILE A 515 10.95 -32.83 10.59
N HIS A 516 11.15 -33.55 11.69
CA HIS A 516 11.90 -34.79 11.69
C HIS A 516 10.97 -36.03 11.68
N PRO A 517 11.30 -37.11 10.93
CA PRO A 517 10.47 -38.32 10.91
C PRO A 517 10.32 -39.02 12.27
N LYS A 518 11.33 -38.91 13.15
CA LYS A 518 11.25 -39.35 14.56
C LYS A 518 10.66 -38.27 15.49
N ARG A 519 9.60 -37.59 15.05
CA ARG A 519 8.94 -36.52 15.82
C ARG A 519 8.55 -36.95 17.23
N LYS A 520 8.04 -38.18 17.40
CA LYS A 520 7.58 -38.70 18.70
C LYS A 520 8.69 -38.89 19.73
N SER A 521 9.91 -39.20 19.32
CA SER A 521 11.06 -39.29 20.24
C SER A 521 11.75 -37.94 20.46
N MET A 522 11.42 -36.94 19.64
CA MET A 522 11.83 -35.54 19.80
C MET A 522 10.71 -34.71 20.45
N LEU A 523 9.64 -35.33 20.95
CA LEU A 523 8.49 -34.58 21.48
C LEU A 523 8.79 -33.88 22.82
N GLU A 524 9.94 -34.18 23.44
CA GLU A 524 10.51 -33.42 24.56
C GLU A 524 11.16 -32.09 24.13
N THR A 525 11.34 -31.82 22.83
CA THR A 525 11.88 -30.54 22.37
C THR A 525 10.81 -29.46 22.38
N ASP A 526 11.14 -28.28 22.89
CA ASP A 526 10.29 -27.09 22.82
C ASP A 526 9.84 -26.84 21.37
N ILE A 527 8.58 -26.45 21.22
CA ILE A 527 8.06 -25.98 19.94
C ILE A 527 8.38 -24.49 19.86
N VAL A 528 9.00 -24.07 18.76
CA VAL A 528 9.33 -22.66 18.51
C VAL A 528 8.37 -22.08 17.48
N GLN A 529 8.01 -20.83 17.73
CA GLN A 529 7.29 -19.97 16.81
C GLN A 529 7.97 -18.59 16.87
N TYR A 530 7.85 -17.81 15.81
CA TYR A 530 8.26 -16.40 15.86
C TYR A 530 7.50 -15.67 16.95
N GLU A 531 8.19 -14.80 17.67
CA GLU A 531 7.54 -13.89 18.59
C GLU A 531 6.69 -12.87 17.82
N PRO A 532 5.48 -12.56 18.28
CA PRO A 532 4.65 -11.56 17.61
C PRO A 532 5.35 -10.19 17.68
N ALA A 533 5.45 -9.51 16.54
CA ALA A 533 6.05 -8.19 16.47
C ALA A 533 5.40 -7.20 17.45
N SER A 534 6.24 -6.48 18.20
CA SER A 534 5.82 -5.35 19.04
C SER A 534 5.23 -4.23 18.17
N PHE A 535 4.34 -3.40 18.72
CA PHE A 535 3.72 -2.30 17.98
C PHE A 535 4.76 -1.38 17.30
N TYR A 536 5.90 -1.12 17.95
CA TYR A 536 6.97 -0.32 17.37
C TYR A 536 7.59 -0.99 16.13
N GLN A 537 7.82 -2.31 16.17
CA GLN A 537 8.30 -3.07 15.01
C GLN A 537 7.28 -3.06 13.88
N LYS A 538 5.98 -3.29 14.19
CA LYS A 538 4.90 -3.17 13.20
C LYS A 538 4.91 -1.80 12.52
N MET A 539 5.01 -0.74 13.32
CA MET A 539 5.04 0.62 12.80
C MET A 539 6.27 0.87 11.91
N LYS A 540 7.47 0.50 12.37
CA LYS A 540 8.71 0.71 11.61
C LYS A 540 8.65 0.03 10.23
N GLU A 541 8.21 -1.22 10.20
CA GLU A 541 8.14 -2.01 8.98
C GLU A 541 7.05 -1.50 8.03
N ILE A 542 5.84 -1.25 8.52
CA ILE A 542 4.76 -0.71 7.68
C ILE A 542 5.13 0.65 7.10
N HIS A 543 5.77 1.53 7.88
CA HIS A 543 6.18 2.85 7.35
C HIS A 543 7.27 2.72 6.29
N PHE A 544 8.17 1.73 6.42
CA PHE A 544 9.14 1.41 5.38
C PHE A 544 8.44 0.94 4.10
N LEU A 545 7.46 0.04 4.20
CA LEU A 545 6.70 -0.44 3.04
C LEU A 545 5.86 0.66 2.39
N MET A 546 5.21 1.52 3.17
CA MET A 546 4.47 2.69 2.68
C MET A 546 5.39 3.68 1.95
N ARG A 547 6.60 3.87 2.46
CA ARG A 547 7.61 4.80 1.93
C ARG A 547 8.08 4.39 0.53
N TYR A 548 8.20 3.10 0.27
CA TYR A 548 8.65 2.51 -1.00
C TYR A 548 7.50 1.86 -1.79
N TYR A 549 6.25 2.24 -1.51
CA TYR A 549 5.05 1.62 -2.09
C TYR A 549 5.10 1.53 -3.61
N ASP A 550 5.37 2.64 -4.31
CA ASP A 550 5.35 2.71 -5.77
C ASP A 550 6.46 1.87 -6.42
N GLU A 551 7.56 1.60 -5.70
CA GLU A 551 8.67 0.76 -6.18
C GLU A 551 8.35 -0.74 -5.98
N ILE A 552 7.72 -1.08 -4.85
CA ILE A 552 7.41 -2.46 -4.46
C ILE A 552 6.15 -2.98 -5.18
N ILE A 553 5.13 -2.13 -5.32
CA ILE A 553 3.85 -2.43 -5.95
C ILE A 553 3.76 -1.55 -7.21
N PRO A 554 4.41 -1.96 -8.32
CA PRO A 554 4.33 -1.20 -9.55
C PRO A 554 2.91 -1.27 -10.12
N ASN A 555 2.30 -0.10 -10.32
CA ASN A 555 1.02 0.02 -11.02
C ASN A 555 1.19 -0.48 -12.46
N MET A 556 0.53 -1.57 -12.81
CA MET A 556 0.62 -2.24 -14.12
C MET A 556 0.11 -1.36 -15.28
N ASP A 557 -0.61 -0.28 -14.98
CA ASP A 557 -1.31 0.57 -15.96
C ASP A 557 -0.68 1.96 -16.18
N THR A 558 0.29 2.38 -15.36
CA THR A 558 0.92 3.69 -15.53
C THR A 558 2.25 3.52 -16.24
N ALA A 559 2.31 3.91 -17.52
CA ALA A 559 3.57 4.27 -18.15
C ALA A 559 4.35 5.17 -17.17
N LYS A 560 5.66 4.94 -16.99
CA LYS A 560 6.52 5.78 -16.14
C LYS A 560 6.51 7.22 -16.66
N VAL A 561 5.53 8.02 -16.23
CA VAL A 561 5.50 9.45 -16.48
C VAL A 561 6.51 10.07 -15.53
N GLU A 562 7.48 10.80 -16.06
CA GLU A 562 8.45 11.50 -15.23
C GLU A 562 7.71 12.46 -14.27
N PRO A 563 7.96 12.37 -12.94
CA PRO A 563 7.24 13.19 -11.98
C PRO A 563 7.57 14.67 -12.21
N SER A 564 6.51 15.49 -12.33
CA SER A 564 6.66 16.93 -12.49
C SER A 564 7.03 17.58 -11.15
N LEU A 565 7.85 18.64 -11.21
CA LEU A 565 8.30 19.33 -10.00
C LEU A 565 7.13 20.08 -9.34
N PRO A 566 7.02 20.12 -7.99
CA PRO A 566 5.87 20.73 -7.30
C PRO A 566 5.56 22.19 -7.68
N PHE A 567 6.59 22.98 -8.00
CA PHE A 567 6.38 24.37 -8.44
C PHE A 567 5.81 24.47 -9.86
N GLN A 568 6.04 23.46 -10.71
CA GLN A 568 5.54 23.43 -12.08
C GLN A 568 4.02 23.25 -12.13
N TRP A 569 3.43 22.60 -11.13
CA TRP A 569 1.97 22.49 -10.98
C TRP A 569 1.29 23.86 -10.97
N TYR A 570 1.91 24.83 -10.30
CA TYR A 570 1.41 26.20 -10.24
C TYR A 570 1.77 27.05 -11.47
N LEU A 571 2.85 26.75 -12.20
CA LEU A 571 3.32 27.61 -13.29
C LEU A 571 2.96 27.12 -14.71
N ARG A 572 2.96 25.81 -14.94
CA ARG A 572 2.92 25.21 -16.29
C ARG A 572 1.56 24.64 -16.70
N GLY A 573 0.55 24.74 -15.83
CA GLY A 573 -0.79 24.20 -16.13
C GLY A 573 -0.78 22.68 -16.33
N GLU A 574 -0.03 21.97 -15.49
CA GLU A 574 0.04 20.51 -15.54
C GLU A 574 -1.33 19.89 -15.22
N THR A 575 -1.60 18.73 -15.81
CA THR A 575 -2.86 18.01 -15.66
C THR A 575 -2.60 16.57 -15.26
N MET A 576 -3.40 16.05 -14.34
CA MET A 576 -3.40 14.64 -13.96
C MET A 576 -4.65 13.98 -14.52
N LEU A 577 -4.49 13.03 -15.44
CA LEU A 577 -5.59 12.21 -15.94
C LEU A 577 -6.10 11.30 -14.81
N LEU A 578 -7.38 11.40 -14.46
CA LEU A 578 -8.00 10.49 -13.50
C LEU A 578 -8.72 9.33 -14.19
N TRP A 579 -9.43 9.62 -15.28
CA TRP A 579 -10.20 8.61 -15.99
C TRP A 579 -10.49 9.09 -17.41
N ASN A 580 -10.57 8.18 -18.37
CA ASN A 580 -10.99 8.48 -19.73
C ASN A 580 -11.81 7.35 -20.33
N GLU A 581 -12.66 7.73 -21.27
CA GLU A 581 -13.41 6.84 -22.14
C GLU A 581 -13.21 7.27 -23.59
N MET A 582 -13.36 6.34 -24.54
CA MET A 582 -13.15 6.64 -25.96
C MET A 582 -14.20 7.58 -26.57
N ILE A 583 -15.34 7.80 -25.90
CA ILE A 583 -16.45 8.67 -26.33
C ILE A 583 -16.12 10.18 -26.18
N GLY A 584 -14.83 10.55 -26.18
CA GLY A 584 -14.40 11.93 -25.93
C GLY A 584 -14.80 12.45 -24.55
N ILE A 585 -14.80 11.57 -23.55
CA ILE A 585 -15.00 11.92 -22.15
C ILE A 585 -13.71 11.65 -21.41
N GLN A 586 -13.16 12.69 -20.80
CA GLN A 586 -11.99 12.57 -19.93
C GLN A 586 -12.27 13.35 -18.64
N ILE A 587 -11.94 12.74 -17.51
CA ILE A 587 -11.86 13.38 -16.21
C ILE A 587 -10.38 13.61 -15.92
N ALA A 588 -10.01 14.88 -15.81
CA ALA A 588 -8.65 15.26 -15.49
C ALA A 588 -8.65 16.37 -14.43
N THR A 589 -7.74 16.24 -13.47
CA THR A 589 -7.48 17.27 -12.49
C THR A 589 -6.60 18.33 -13.11
N SER A 590 -7.07 19.58 -13.09
CA SER A 590 -6.32 20.76 -13.52
C SER A 590 -6.69 21.94 -12.62
N LEU A 591 -5.68 22.71 -12.22
CA LEU A 591 -5.88 23.94 -11.47
C LEU A 591 -6.50 25.02 -12.36
N ASN A 592 -7.38 25.86 -11.80
CA ASN A 592 -7.97 26.96 -12.55
C ASN A 592 -6.88 27.99 -12.90
N PRO A 593 -6.57 28.22 -14.19
CA PRO A 593 -5.42 29.02 -14.61
C PRO A 593 -5.54 30.45 -14.10
N PHE A 594 -6.74 31.06 -14.14
CA PHE A 594 -6.93 32.42 -13.63
C PHE A 594 -6.61 32.55 -12.14
N ILE A 595 -7.07 31.59 -11.32
CA ILE A 595 -6.83 31.59 -9.87
C ILE A 595 -5.34 31.37 -9.59
N ASN A 596 -4.73 30.47 -10.35
CA ASN A 596 -3.31 30.14 -10.27
C ASN A 596 -2.42 31.37 -10.61
N TRP A 597 -2.67 32.02 -11.74
CA TRP A 597 -1.96 33.26 -12.12
C TRP A 597 -2.12 34.37 -11.07
N LEU A 598 -3.33 34.54 -10.52
CA LEU A 598 -3.58 35.53 -9.48
C LEU A 598 -2.73 35.29 -8.24
N GLY A 599 -2.72 34.07 -7.69
CA GLY A 599 -1.95 33.83 -6.48
C GLY A 599 -0.44 33.80 -6.71
N CYS A 600 0.05 33.36 -7.88
CA CYS A 600 1.47 33.43 -8.24
C CYS A 600 1.91 34.90 -8.30
N GLY A 601 1.07 35.76 -8.87
CA GLY A 601 1.25 37.21 -8.87
C GLY A 601 1.29 37.78 -7.44
N VAL A 602 0.35 37.38 -6.58
CA VAL A 602 0.28 37.85 -5.18
C VAL A 602 1.53 37.45 -4.38
N ILE A 603 1.99 36.21 -4.52
CA ILE A 603 3.19 35.70 -3.85
C ILE A 603 4.43 36.46 -4.32
N THR A 604 4.56 36.66 -5.64
CA THR A 604 5.69 37.41 -6.21
C THR A 604 5.71 38.86 -5.73
N VAL A 605 4.55 39.54 -5.77
CA VAL A 605 4.41 40.91 -5.27
C VAL A 605 4.71 40.99 -3.79
N TYR A 606 4.24 40.03 -2.99
CA TYR A 606 4.54 39.97 -1.56
C TYR A 606 6.03 39.77 -1.27
N LEU A 607 6.71 38.89 -2.01
CA LEU A 607 8.15 38.66 -1.88
C LEU A 607 8.93 39.97 -2.11
N VAL A 608 8.67 40.63 -3.25
CA VAL A 608 9.30 41.91 -3.61
C VAL A 608 8.99 42.96 -2.55
N PHE A 609 7.73 43.08 -2.12
CA PHE A 609 7.32 44.00 -1.08
C PHE A 609 8.03 43.72 0.25
N SER A 610 8.15 42.46 0.65
CA SER A 610 8.77 42.04 1.91
C SER A 610 10.26 42.38 1.94
N VAL A 611 10.99 42.06 0.86
CA VAL A 611 12.41 42.42 0.69
C VAL A 611 12.58 43.93 0.75
N MET A 612 11.78 44.68 -0.01
CA MET A 612 11.83 46.13 -0.02
C MET A 612 11.52 46.73 1.37
N ASN A 613 10.48 46.24 2.05
CA ASN A 613 10.12 46.71 3.39
C ASN A 613 11.23 46.39 4.41
N SER A 614 11.93 45.27 4.29
CA SER A 614 13.10 44.97 5.12
C SER A 614 14.29 45.89 4.84
N LEU A 615 14.57 46.22 3.58
CA LEU A 615 15.62 47.18 3.21
C LEU A 615 15.31 48.59 3.73
N LEU A 616 14.07 49.06 3.55
CA LEU A 616 13.62 50.37 4.03
C LEU A 616 13.65 50.45 5.56
N SER A 617 13.22 49.38 6.25
CA SER A 617 13.28 49.31 7.71
C SER A 617 14.70 49.39 8.23
N LYS A 618 15.68 48.73 7.57
CA LYS A 618 17.11 48.84 7.93
C LYS A 618 17.67 50.24 7.69
N ARG A 619 17.14 50.97 6.72
CA ARG A 619 17.51 52.37 6.43
C ARG A 619 16.78 53.39 7.31
N GLY A 620 15.96 52.94 8.28
CA GLY A 620 15.17 53.81 9.14
C GLY A 620 13.98 54.50 8.44
N ILE A 621 13.66 54.12 7.20
CA ILE A 621 12.58 54.72 6.43
C ILE A 621 11.28 53.97 6.75
N GLN A 622 10.41 54.56 7.56
CA GLN A 622 9.09 54.01 7.83
C GLN A 622 8.10 54.37 6.72
N TRP A 623 7.82 53.41 5.84
CA TRP A 623 6.75 53.54 4.84
C TRP A 623 5.37 53.50 5.53
N THR A 624 4.70 54.65 5.57
CA THR A 624 3.27 54.75 5.86
C THR A 624 2.48 54.61 4.55
N ILE A 625 1.41 53.83 4.58
CA ILE A 625 0.55 53.60 3.42
C ILE A 625 -0.19 54.92 3.15
N PHE A 626 0.35 55.72 2.22
CA PHE A 626 -0.12 57.06 1.79
C PHE A 626 -1.65 57.19 1.73
N SER A 627 -2.23 58.17 2.42
CA SER A 627 -3.65 58.54 2.30
C SER A 627 -3.79 59.71 1.32
N ARG A 628 -4.82 59.67 0.47
CA ARG A 628 -5.29 60.82 -0.33
C ARG A 628 -6.50 61.41 0.41
N SER A 629 -6.32 62.55 1.06
CA SER A 629 -7.47 63.35 1.52
C SER A 629 -8.00 64.16 0.34
N ASN A 630 -9.29 64.04 0.05
CA ASN A 630 -10.02 65.01 -0.76
C ASN A 630 -10.26 66.27 0.07
N GLY A 631 -9.21 67.05 0.26
CA GLY A 631 -9.25 68.36 0.90
C GLY A 631 -7.99 69.09 0.49
N GLY A 632 -8.14 70.21 -0.21
CA GLY A 632 -7.03 71.03 -0.66
C GLY A 632 -6.12 71.40 0.51
N SER A 633 -4.82 71.48 0.23
CA SER A 633 -3.72 71.87 1.12
C SER A 633 -3.35 70.88 2.23
N GLY A 634 -2.09 70.39 2.19
CA GLY A 634 -1.43 69.76 3.33
C GLY A 634 -1.25 68.25 3.23
N TRP A 635 -0.08 67.84 2.72
CA TRP A 635 0.47 66.49 2.82
C TRP A 635 0.64 66.06 4.30
N ARG A 636 -0.38 65.49 4.95
CA ARG A 636 -0.25 64.72 6.21
C ARG A 636 -1.59 64.09 6.60
N ALA A 637 -1.86 62.90 6.08
CA ALA A 637 -2.85 62.00 6.66
C ALA A 637 -2.21 60.61 6.83
N TYR A 638 -1.68 60.38 8.02
CA TYR A 638 -1.08 59.12 8.44
C TYR A 638 -2.17 58.04 8.59
N GLN A 639 -2.07 56.95 7.84
CA GLN A 639 -2.74 55.71 8.27
C GLN A 639 -1.97 55.16 9.48
N SER A 640 -2.66 54.79 10.55
CA SER A 640 -2.02 54.33 11.78
C SER A 640 -1.22 53.03 11.53
N ILE A 641 0.05 53.04 11.96
CA ILE A 641 1.01 51.92 12.01
C ILE A 641 0.36 50.55 12.33
N PRO A 642 -0.57 50.42 13.30
CA PRO A 642 -1.22 49.14 13.62
C PRO A 642 -2.01 48.48 12.49
N SER A 643 -2.52 49.23 11.51
CA SER A 643 -3.27 48.64 10.38
C SER A 643 -2.36 47.94 9.36
N LYS A 644 -1.14 48.44 9.16
CA LYS A 644 -0.13 47.83 8.27
C LYS A 644 0.34 46.48 8.83
N GLU A 645 0.63 46.43 10.13
CA GLU A 645 1.12 45.22 10.79
C GLU A 645 0.09 44.09 10.74
N PHE A 646 -1.19 44.39 10.95
CA PHE A 646 -2.30 43.43 10.85
C PHE A 646 -2.29 42.64 9.51
N TYR A 647 -2.26 43.37 8.40
CA TYR A 647 -2.30 42.76 7.07
C TYR A 647 -1.01 42.01 6.74
N LEU A 648 0.15 42.57 7.11
CA LEU A 648 1.44 41.91 6.88
C LEU A 648 1.62 40.63 7.69
N GLN A 649 1.02 40.56 8.88
CA GLN A 649 1.06 39.35 9.67
C GLN A 649 0.15 38.24 9.10
N SER A 650 -1.04 38.61 8.61
CA SER A 650 -1.94 37.67 7.93
C SER A 650 -1.34 37.14 6.64
N LEU A 651 -0.84 38.04 5.78
CA LEU A 651 -0.24 37.68 4.50
C LEU A 651 1.08 36.92 4.69
N GLY A 652 1.86 37.29 5.70
CA GLY A 652 3.04 36.53 6.11
C GLY A 652 2.69 35.10 6.46
N PHE A 653 1.71 34.88 7.35
CA PHE A 653 1.25 33.53 7.72
C PHE A 653 0.87 32.66 6.53
N PHE A 654 0.06 33.17 5.60
CA PHE A 654 -0.29 32.41 4.40
C PHE A 654 0.88 32.19 3.47
N PHE A 655 1.79 33.17 3.32
CA PHE A 655 3.00 32.99 2.52
C PHE A 655 3.94 31.92 3.08
N ALA A 656 4.16 31.88 4.41
CA ALA A 656 4.90 30.77 5.01
C ALA A 656 4.20 29.44 4.80
N ALA A 657 2.89 29.42 4.92
CA ALA A 657 2.12 28.19 4.73
C ALA A 657 2.29 27.64 3.31
N VAL A 658 2.17 28.49 2.28
CA VAL A 658 2.44 28.10 0.88
C VAL A 658 3.89 27.66 0.72
N THR A 659 4.85 28.42 1.25
CA THR A 659 6.28 28.09 1.11
C THR A 659 6.60 26.76 1.78
N CYS A 660 6.15 26.53 3.01
CA CYS A 660 6.36 25.29 3.74
C CYS A 660 5.72 24.11 3.01
N THR A 661 4.45 24.23 2.62
CA THR A 661 3.74 23.12 1.95
C THR A 661 4.36 22.80 0.60
N THR A 662 4.68 23.79 -0.24
CA THR A 662 5.27 23.55 -1.57
C THR A 662 6.75 23.12 -1.53
N LEU A 663 7.58 23.75 -0.68
CA LEU A 663 9.01 23.42 -0.59
C LEU A 663 9.24 22.07 0.10
N LEU A 664 8.51 21.77 1.18
CA LEU A 664 8.68 20.50 1.87
C LEU A 664 8.18 19.34 1.04
N THR A 665 7.18 19.55 0.18
CA THR A 665 6.73 18.56 -0.80
C THR A 665 7.86 18.12 -1.74
N TYR A 666 8.77 19.03 -2.11
CA TYR A 666 9.94 18.70 -2.94
C TYR A 666 10.97 17.81 -2.22
N ILE A 667 11.04 17.90 -0.89
CA ILE A 667 11.99 17.13 -0.06
C ILE A 667 11.36 15.79 0.34
N MET A 668 10.06 15.60 0.10
CA MET A 668 9.41 14.35 0.44
C MET A 668 10.07 13.22 -0.33
N PRO A 669 10.40 12.14 0.37
CA PRO A 669 11.27 11.15 -0.24
C PRO A 669 10.43 10.27 -1.23
N PHE A 670 9.09 10.30 -1.17
CA PHE A 670 8.17 9.50 -2.00
C PHE A 670 7.62 10.31 -3.17
N ASN A 671 7.09 9.63 -4.20
CA ASN A 671 6.49 10.31 -5.34
C ASN A 671 5.29 11.13 -4.87
N VAL A 672 5.16 12.34 -5.39
CA VAL A 672 4.08 13.26 -5.05
C VAL A 672 3.33 13.61 -6.32
N ASP A 673 2.00 13.63 -6.22
CA ASP A 673 1.11 13.91 -7.35
C ASP A 673 0.45 15.29 -7.25
N LEU A 674 -0.19 15.72 -8.34
CA LEU A 674 -0.93 16.98 -8.38
C LEU A 674 -2.02 17.05 -7.29
N SER A 675 -2.57 15.91 -6.86
CA SER A 675 -3.55 15.84 -5.76
C SER A 675 -3.03 16.39 -4.43
N ASP A 676 -1.72 16.28 -4.18
CA ASP A 676 -1.07 16.73 -2.95
C ASP A 676 -0.87 18.25 -2.91
N SER A 677 -0.97 18.91 -4.07
CA SER A 677 -0.90 20.38 -4.19
C SER A 677 -2.09 21.11 -3.55
N LEU A 678 -3.20 20.41 -3.29
CA LEU A 678 -4.45 20.98 -2.77
C LEU A 678 -4.23 21.78 -1.47
N LEU A 679 -3.34 21.30 -0.60
CA LEU A 679 -3.03 21.98 0.66
C LEU A 679 -2.33 23.32 0.42
N GLY A 680 -1.39 23.38 -0.51
CA GLY A 680 -0.73 24.63 -0.91
C GLY A 680 -1.71 25.60 -1.58
N LEU A 681 -2.58 25.08 -2.46
CA LEU A 681 -3.64 25.83 -3.12
C LEU A 681 -4.62 26.47 -2.12
N TYR A 682 -4.91 25.80 -1.01
CA TYR A 682 -5.76 26.35 0.05
C TYR A 682 -5.18 27.68 0.59
N PHE A 683 -3.91 27.66 0.99
CA PHE A 683 -3.25 28.86 1.51
C PHE A 683 -3.04 29.94 0.44
N PHE A 684 -2.85 29.51 -0.80
CA PHE A 684 -2.71 30.37 -1.96
C PHE A 684 -3.96 31.21 -2.20
N ILE A 685 -5.15 30.60 -2.17
CA ILE A 685 -6.44 31.30 -2.32
C ILE A 685 -6.68 32.27 -1.16
N LEU A 686 -6.39 31.86 0.08
CA LEU A 686 -6.51 32.73 1.26
C LEU A 686 -5.58 33.95 1.18
N SER A 687 -4.34 33.75 0.72
CA SER A 687 -3.37 34.83 0.50
C SER A 687 -3.87 35.83 -0.54
N THR A 688 -4.47 35.33 -1.62
CA THR A 688 -5.02 36.14 -2.72
C THR A 688 -6.18 37.00 -2.24
N ALA A 689 -7.07 36.44 -1.42
CA ALA A 689 -8.16 37.19 -0.82
C ALA A 689 -7.64 38.32 0.11
N VAL A 690 -6.69 38.03 1.00
CA VAL A 690 -6.12 39.07 1.87
C VAL A 690 -5.41 40.16 1.06
N ALA A 691 -4.68 39.79 0.01
CA ALA A 691 -4.05 40.75 -0.89
C ALA A 691 -5.08 41.65 -1.60
N PHE A 692 -6.22 41.08 -2.04
CA PHE A 692 -7.33 41.84 -2.57
C PHE A 692 -7.87 42.89 -1.57
N GLU A 693 -7.99 42.55 -0.28
CA GLU A 693 -8.39 43.53 0.73
C GLU A 693 -7.38 44.67 0.85
N ILE A 694 -6.08 44.35 0.89
CA ILE A 694 -5.00 45.35 0.99
C ILE A 694 -5.03 46.30 -0.20
N MET A 695 -5.17 45.78 -1.42
CA MET A 695 -5.19 46.57 -2.64
C MET A 695 -6.45 47.42 -2.76
N THR A 696 -7.60 46.91 -2.30
CA THR A 696 -8.89 47.57 -2.49
C THR A 696 -9.35 48.43 -1.30
N ILE A 697 -8.61 48.45 -0.20
CA ILE A 697 -8.99 49.20 1.00
C ILE A 697 -9.20 50.70 0.75
N ARG A 698 -8.48 51.26 -0.24
CA ARG A 698 -8.54 52.68 -0.60
C ARG A 698 -9.61 53.02 -1.64
N PHE A 699 -10.15 52.04 -2.35
CA PHE A 699 -11.13 52.31 -3.39
C PHE A 699 -12.51 52.60 -2.79
N PRO A 700 -13.31 53.48 -3.43
CA PRO A 700 -14.69 53.68 -3.04
C PRO A 700 -15.48 52.38 -3.13
N ARG A 701 -16.54 52.27 -2.32
CA ARG A 701 -17.32 51.03 -2.16
C ARG A 701 -17.78 50.45 -3.51
N LEU A 702 -18.20 51.31 -4.45
CA LEU A 702 -18.65 50.90 -5.78
C LEU A 702 -17.52 50.21 -6.57
N ILE A 703 -16.35 50.83 -6.67
CA ILE A 703 -15.19 50.25 -7.38
C ILE A 703 -14.76 48.93 -6.72
N ARG A 704 -14.77 48.83 -5.39
CA ARG A 704 -14.44 47.57 -4.71
C ARG A 704 -15.45 46.46 -5.03
N ILE A 705 -16.74 46.78 -5.10
CA ILE A 705 -17.77 45.81 -5.51
C ILE A 705 -17.53 45.39 -6.96
N LEU A 706 -17.29 46.35 -7.87
CA LEU A 706 -17.00 46.05 -9.27
C LEU A 706 -15.76 45.17 -9.46
N LEU A 707 -14.68 45.43 -8.72
CA LEU A 707 -13.47 44.59 -8.74
C LEU A 707 -13.73 43.20 -8.16
N CYS A 708 -14.49 43.11 -7.07
CA CYS A 708 -14.90 41.84 -6.48
C CYS A 708 -15.71 41.01 -7.48
N THR A 709 -16.74 41.61 -8.07
CA THR A 709 -17.57 40.95 -9.09
C THR A 709 -16.75 40.60 -10.33
N GLY A 710 -15.80 41.45 -10.74
CA GLY A 710 -14.91 41.18 -11.86
C GLY A 710 -14.05 39.94 -11.64
N ILE A 711 -13.42 39.80 -10.46
CA ILE A 711 -12.65 38.60 -10.11
C ILE A 711 -13.54 37.36 -10.11
N ILE A 712 -14.74 37.45 -9.55
CA ILE A 712 -15.70 36.32 -9.48
C ILE A 712 -16.15 35.91 -10.88
N VAL A 713 -16.48 36.87 -11.75
CA VAL A 713 -16.90 36.61 -13.14
C VAL A 713 -15.76 35.99 -13.94
N LEU A 714 -14.53 36.48 -13.79
CA LEU A 714 -13.36 35.90 -14.47
C LEU A 714 -13.03 34.49 -13.97
N SER A 715 -13.12 34.23 -12.66
CA SER A 715 -12.95 32.88 -12.13
C SER A 715 -14.03 31.93 -12.63
N CYS A 716 -15.28 32.41 -12.72
CA CYS A 716 -16.40 31.65 -13.26
C CYS A 716 -16.22 31.38 -14.77
N TYR A 717 -15.78 32.37 -15.55
CA TYR A 717 -15.49 32.20 -16.97
C TYR A 717 -14.41 31.13 -17.21
N SER A 718 -13.32 31.18 -16.44
CA SER A 718 -12.27 30.15 -16.49
C SER A 718 -12.79 28.76 -16.09
N PHE A 719 -13.62 28.68 -15.06
CA PHE A 719 -14.29 27.44 -14.64
C PHE A 719 -15.21 26.88 -15.73
N LEU A 720 -16.00 27.72 -16.41
CA LEU A 720 -16.89 27.30 -17.49
C LEU A 720 -16.12 26.73 -18.69
N GLY A 721 -14.93 27.26 -18.99
CA GLY A 721 -14.05 26.72 -20.03
C GLY A 721 -13.52 25.32 -19.71
N LEU A 722 -13.32 25.03 -18.42
CA LEU A 722 -12.82 23.75 -17.90
C LEU A 722 -13.93 22.86 -17.33
N PHE A 723 -15.19 23.25 -17.53
CA PHE A 723 -16.34 22.51 -17.05
C PHE A 723 -16.38 21.08 -17.60
N PRO A 724 -16.12 20.82 -18.90
CA PRO A 724 -16.17 19.46 -19.43
C PRO A 724 -15.21 18.46 -18.76
N PRO A 725 -13.88 18.73 -18.63
CA PRO A 725 -12.95 17.80 -18.00
C PRO A 725 -13.14 17.69 -16.47
N THR A 726 -13.79 18.66 -15.82
CA THR A 726 -14.10 18.60 -14.38
C THR A 726 -15.30 17.67 -14.08
N TYR A 727 -16.32 17.67 -14.94
CA TYR A 727 -17.55 16.89 -14.72
C TYR A 727 -17.62 15.60 -15.52
N GLY A 728 -16.66 15.33 -16.42
CA GLY A 728 -16.71 14.19 -17.33
C GLY A 728 -17.80 14.37 -18.37
N ARG A 729 -17.82 15.51 -19.05
CA ARG A 729 -18.74 15.80 -20.16
C ARG A 729 -17.98 15.82 -21.49
N PRO A 730 -18.65 15.56 -22.61
CA PRO A 730 -18.02 15.63 -23.92
C PRO A 730 -17.49 17.04 -24.18
N TRP A 731 -16.31 17.13 -24.78
CA TRP A 731 -15.64 18.37 -25.15
C TRP A 731 -15.29 18.38 -26.64
N ILE A 732 -14.97 19.56 -27.17
CA ILE A 732 -14.58 19.75 -28.57
C ILE A 732 -13.07 19.87 -28.64
N ARG A 733 -12.43 19.17 -29.58
CA ARG A 733 -10.98 19.19 -29.76
C ARG A 733 -10.41 20.60 -29.94
N GLY A 734 -11.00 21.42 -30.81
CA GLY A 734 -10.55 22.80 -31.02
C GLY A 734 -10.64 23.67 -29.75
N SER A 735 -11.61 23.42 -28.88
CA SER A 735 -11.71 24.10 -27.57
C SER A 735 -10.69 23.57 -26.56
N CYS A 736 -10.37 22.28 -26.61
CA CYS A 736 -9.33 21.65 -25.81
C CYS A 736 -7.94 22.16 -26.21
N GLU A 737 -7.62 22.23 -27.50
CA GLU A 737 -6.33 22.72 -28.01
C GLU A 737 -6.12 24.22 -27.75
N ASN A 738 -7.22 24.99 -27.70
CA ASN A 738 -7.19 26.38 -27.26
C ASN A 738 -7.05 26.55 -25.73
N SER A 739 -7.19 25.47 -24.96
CA SER A 739 -7.00 25.50 -23.51
C SER A 739 -5.53 25.72 -23.16
N THR A 740 -5.27 26.46 -22.08
CA THR A 740 -3.90 26.67 -21.61
C THR A 740 -3.26 25.43 -20.98
N GLN A 741 -4.05 24.39 -20.71
CA GLN A 741 -3.61 23.21 -19.97
C GLN A 741 -3.39 22.01 -20.89
N LYS A 742 -2.49 21.12 -20.48
CA LYS A 742 -1.99 20.01 -21.31
C LYS A 742 -2.89 18.77 -21.25
N PHE A 743 -4.12 18.87 -21.75
CA PHE A 743 -4.98 17.69 -21.87
C PHE A 743 -4.59 16.82 -23.08
N ASN A 744 -4.97 15.54 -23.07
CA ASN A 744 -4.85 14.68 -24.24
C ASN A 744 -6.02 14.98 -25.20
N CYS A 745 -5.89 16.08 -25.96
CA CYS A 745 -6.97 16.57 -26.81
C CYS A 745 -7.34 15.64 -27.96
N GLN A 746 -6.49 14.66 -28.28
CA GLN A 746 -6.75 13.66 -29.32
C GLN A 746 -7.93 12.74 -28.97
N LEU A 747 -8.28 12.65 -27.68
CA LEU A 747 -9.43 11.87 -27.23
C LEU A 747 -10.76 12.55 -27.59
N TYR A 748 -10.79 13.86 -27.81
CA TYR A 748 -12.02 14.60 -28.07
C TYR A 748 -12.36 14.67 -29.56
N PRO A 749 -13.66 14.63 -29.92
CA PRO A 749 -14.08 14.80 -31.31
C PRO A 749 -13.93 16.26 -31.79
N ASP A 750 -13.77 16.44 -33.11
CA ASP A 750 -13.67 17.76 -33.75
C ASP A 750 -15.00 18.54 -33.72
N GLN A 751 -16.13 17.83 -33.71
CA GLN A 751 -17.47 18.38 -33.56
C GLN A 751 -18.25 17.55 -32.53
N LEU A 752 -19.08 18.20 -31.70
CA LEU A 752 -20.02 17.49 -30.84
C LEU A 752 -20.96 16.71 -31.75
N LEU A 753 -20.97 15.38 -31.61
CA LEU A 753 -21.80 14.47 -32.39
C LEU A 753 -23.28 14.88 -32.24
N THR A 754 -23.73 15.69 -33.19
CA THR A 754 -25.14 15.89 -33.52
C THR A 754 -25.35 14.99 -34.72
N GLU A 755 -26.11 13.92 -34.52
CA GLU A 755 -26.55 12.91 -35.49
C GLU A 755 -25.80 12.85 -36.84
N ALA A 756 -25.05 11.75 -37.00
CA ALA A 756 -24.92 11.03 -38.26
C ALA A 756 -24.36 11.78 -39.48
N GLN A 757 -23.16 12.37 -39.43
CA GLN A 757 -22.44 12.75 -40.66
C GLN A 757 -20.91 12.60 -40.57
N SER A 758 -20.40 11.36 -40.66
CA SER A 758 -19.33 11.00 -41.63
C SER A 758 -19.09 9.49 -41.59
N ALA A 759 -18.95 8.87 -42.76
CA ALA A 759 -18.73 7.43 -42.95
C ALA A 759 -17.23 7.07 -42.97
N GLU A 760 -16.40 7.77 -42.20
CA GLU A 760 -14.97 7.45 -42.08
C GLU A 760 -14.73 6.65 -40.81
N THR A 761 -14.28 5.40 -40.97
CA THR A 761 -13.85 4.55 -39.87
C THR A 761 -12.65 5.17 -39.16
N LYS A 762 -12.80 5.50 -37.88
CA LYS A 762 -11.71 6.02 -37.04
C LYS A 762 -11.04 4.85 -36.30
N SER A 763 -9.71 4.86 -36.24
CA SER A 763 -8.92 3.91 -35.47
C SER A 763 -8.37 4.59 -34.21
N VAL A 764 -8.67 4.05 -33.03
CA VAL A 764 -8.12 4.51 -31.75
C VAL A 764 -7.14 3.48 -31.22
N TYR A 765 -5.97 3.96 -30.81
CA TYR A 765 -4.94 3.14 -30.17
C TYR A 765 -5.09 3.25 -28.66
N VAL A 766 -5.36 2.13 -28.00
CA VAL A 766 -5.49 2.03 -26.55
C VAL A 766 -4.33 1.22 -26.01
N ASP A 767 -3.55 1.82 -25.12
CA ASP A 767 -2.58 1.08 -24.31
C ASP A 767 -3.34 0.33 -23.21
N ILE A 768 -3.19 -0.99 -23.21
CA ILE A 768 -3.75 -1.89 -22.21
C ILE A 768 -2.60 -2.69 -21.61
N PHE A 769 -2.22 -2.38 -20.36
CA PHE A 769 -1.12 -3.04 -19.64
C PHE A 769 0.22 -3.04 -20.40
N GLY A 770 0.57 -1.95 -21.10
CA GLY A 770 1.80 -1.77 -21.87
C GLY A 770 1.75 -2.27 -23.31
N ASP A 771 0.63 -2.89 -23.72
CA ASP A 771 0.42 -3.40 -25.08
C ASP A 771 -0.57 -2.47 -25.81
N VAL A 772 -0.20 -1.96 -26.99
CA VAL A 772 -1.04 -1.03 -27.76
C VAL A 772 -1.98 -1.80 -28.69
N TYR A 773 -3.29 -1.65 -28.50
CA TYR A 773 -4.34 -2.24 -29.34
C TYR A 773 -5.03 -1.17 -30.18
N SER A 774 -5.29 -1.45 -31.45
CA SER A 774 -6.08 -0.58 -32.31
C SER A 774 -7.52 -1.06 -32.42
N PHE A 775 -8.48 -0.21 -32.11
CA PHE A 775 -9.89 -0.45 -32.35
C PHE A 775 -10.38 0.46 -33.47
N SER A 776 -11.01 -0.10 -34.50
CA SER A 776 -11.55 0.67 -35.63
C SER A 776 -13.07 0.68 -35.55
N TYR A 777 -13.68 1.87 -35.67
CA TYR A 777 -15.12 2.01 -35.52
C TYR A 777 -15.72 3.09 -36.41
N ALA A 778 -16.99 2.92 -36.75
CA ALA A 778 -17.78 3.94 -37.43
C ALA A 778 -18.22 5.02 -36.42
N PRO A 779 -18.23 6.32 -36.79
CA PRO A 779 -18.73 7.39 -35.93
C PRO A 779 -20.15 7.09 -35.43
N GLY A 780 -20.33 7.02 -34.11
CA GLY A 780 -21.59 6.60 -33.47
C GLY A 780 -21.56 5.20 -32.83
N GLU A 781 -20.53 4.38 -33.08
CA GLU A 781 -20.33 3.07 -32.42
C GLU A 781 -19.34 3.11 -31.24
N GLU A 782 -18.95 4.29 -30.78
CA GLU A 782 -17.92 4.48 -29.74
C GLU A 782 -18.21 3.74 -28.43
N GLU A 783 -19.49 3.62 -28.04
CA GLU A 783 -19.91 2.86 -26.87
C GLU A 783 -19.58 1.37 -27.01
N LYS A 784 -19.77 0.78 -28.19
CA LYS A 784 -19.41 -0.62 -28.45
C LYS A 784 -17.91 -0.83 -28.30
N VAL A 785 -17.11 0.13 -28.73
CA VAL A 785 -15.65 0.07 -28.72
C VAL A 785 -15.12 0.24 -27.29
N SER A 786 -15.74 1.11 -26.49
CA SER A 786 -15.48 1.21 -25.05
C SER A 786 -15.79 -0.10 -24.34
N LEU A 787 -16.93 -0.74 -24.67
CA LEU A 787 -17.30 -2.06 -24.14
C LEU A 787 -16.30 -3.14 -24.59
N GLU A 788 -15.92 -3.19 -25.86
CA GLU A 788 -14.90 -4.11 -26.38
C GLU A 788 -13.56 -3.89 -25.71
N THR A 789 -13.16 -2.64 -25.48
CA THR A 789 -11.91 -2.32 -24.76
C THR A 789 -11.98 -2.75 -23.31
N ARG A 790 -13.13 -2.59 -22.64
CA ARG A 790 -13.34 -3.06 -21.28
C ARG A 790 -13.30 -4.58 -21.20
N ASP A 791 -13.96 -5.26 -22.14
CA ASP A 791 -13.97 -6.70 -22.23
C ASP A 791 -12.57 -7.22 -22.59
N LYS A 792 -11.82 -6.50 -23.43
CA LYS A 792 -10.42 -6.79 -23.74
C LYS A 792 -9.51 -6.55 -22.54
N LYS A 793 -9.70 -5.48 -21.76
CA LYS A 793 -9.00 -5.24 -20.49
C LYS A 793 -9.28 -6.36 -19.51
N TYR A 794 -10.54 -6.78 -19.37
CA TYR A 794 -10.92 -7.90 -18.53
C TYR A 794 -10.35 -9.22 -19.04
N GLU A 795 -10.38 -9.48 -20.34
CA GLU A 795 -9.81 -10.67 -20.98
C GLU A 795 -8.27 -10.67 -20.86
N LEU A 796 -7.60 -9.54 -21.02
CA LEU A 796 -6.16 -9.37 -20.85
C LEU A 796 -5.77 -9.52 -19.40
N PHE A 797 -6.51 -8.92 -18.48
CA PHE A 797 -6.33 -9.16 -17.06
C PHE A 797 -6.51 -10.66 -16.79
N ARG A 798 -7.59 -11.28 -17.30
CA ARG A 798 -7.91 -12.70 -17.16
C ARG A 798 -6.89 -13.62 -17.83
N SER A 799 -6.25 -13.20 -18.93
CA SER A 799 -5.29 -13.99 -19.71
C SER A 799 -3.87 -13.78 -19.23
N LYS A 800 -3.45 -12.57 -18.85
CA LYS A 800 -2.27 -12.36 -18.01
C LYS A 800 -2.43 -13.13 -16.68
N THR A 801 -3.66 -13.31 -16.19
CA THR A 801 -3.95 -14.24 -15.08
C THR A 801 -4.25 -15.71 -15.49
N LYS A 802 -4.34 -16.10 -16.77
CA LYS A 802 -4.52 -17.52 -17.18
C LYS A 802 -3.28 -18.14 -17.82
N GLY A 803 -2.49 -17.35 -18.57
CA GLY A 803 -1.24 -17.74 -19.24
C GLY A 803 -0.05 -17.84 -18.29
N THR A 804 -0.06 -17.06 -17.21
CA THR A 804 0.40 -17.60 -15.92
C THR A 804 -0.80 -18.32 -15.33
N LYS A 805 -0.69 -19.55 -14.81
CA LYS A 805 -1.77 -20.23 -14.06
C LYS A 805 -2.15 -19.45 -12.79
N VAL A 806 -2.67 -18.23 -12.92
CA VAL A 806 -3.04 -17.35 -11.83
C VAL A 806 -4.49 -17.64 -11.49
N LYS A 807 -4.68 -18.73 -10.75
CA LYS A 807 -5.52 -18.58 -9.55
C LYS A 807 -4.80 -17.53 -8.71
N GLU A 808 -5.28 -16.29 -8.79
CA GLU A 808 -4.99 -15.21 -7.86
C GLU A 808 -3.49 -14.91 -7.66
N ARG A 809 -2.93 -13.90 -8.35
CA ARG A 809 -1.50 -13.54 -8.21
C ARG A 809 -1.20 -12.90 -6.86
N TYR A 810 -2.22 -12.80 -6.03
CA TYR A 810 -2.17 -12.29 -4.69
C TYR A 810 -2.93 -13.17 -3.66
N ILE A 811 -3.59 -14.28 -4.06
CA ILE A 811 -4.30 -15.16 -3.10
C ILE A 811 -4.02 -16.67 -3.32
N GLY A 812 -3.46 -17.08 -4.46
CA GLY A 812 -3.06 -18.46 -4.70
C GLY A 812 -1.56 -18.57 -4.58
N VAL A 813 -1.08 -19.28 -3.55
CA VAL A 813 0.23 -19.92 -3.61
C VAL A 813 0.28 -20.67 -4.93
N GLN A 814 0.95 -20.10 -5.94
CA GLN A 814 1.17 -20.81 -7.19
C GLN A 814 2.27 -21.80 -6.87
N SER A 815 1.88 -22.95 -6.32
CA SER A 815 2.80 -24.06 -6.11
C SER A 815 3.41 -24.35 -7.46
N THR A 816 4.72 -24.16 -7.58
CA THR A 816 5.45 -24.73 -8.70
C THR A 816 5.10 -26.22 -8.76
N PRO A 817 4.84 -26.81 -9.95
CA PRO A 817 4.40 -28.19 -10.03
C PRO A 817 5.40 -29.08 -9.26
N ALA A 818 5.00 -29.52 -8.08
CA ALA A 818 5.70 -30.57 -7.38
C ALA A 818 5.36 -31.88 -8.11
N PRO A 819 6.29 -32.85 -8.17
CA PRO A 819 5.96 -34.18 -8.66
C PRO A 819 4.75 -34.72 -7.88
N LYS A 820 3.81 -35.44 -8.53
CA LYS A 820 2.62 -35.92 -7.81
C LYS A 820 3.08 -36.81 -6.65
N TYR A 821 2.37 -36.76 -5.52
CA TYR A 821 2.76 -37.53 -4.32
C TYR A 821 2.91 -39.04 -4.60
N LYS A 822 2.08 -39.60 -5.49
CA LYS A 822 2.21 -40.97 -5.98
C LYS A 822 3.56 -41.21 -6.64
N ASP A 823 3.97 -40.32 -7.54
CA ASP A 823 5.23 -40.39 -8.28
C ASP A 823 6.42 -40.29 -7.30
N LEU A 824 6.34 -39.45 -6.27
CA LEU A 824 7.34 -39.38 -5.21
C LEU A 824 7.44 -40.68 -4.40
N LYS A 825 6.28 -41.26 -4.03
CA LYS A 825 6.22 -42.51 -3.25
C LYS A 825 6.70 -43.69 -4.08
N GLN A 826 6.36 -43.73 -5.36
CA GLN A 826 6.80 -44.72 -6.34
C GLN A 826 8.30 -44.60 -6.57
N LYS A 827 8.80 -43.42 -6.94
CA LYS A 827 10.23 -43.17 -7.18
C LYS A 827 11.07 -43.49 -5.94
N ARG A 828 10.56 -43.19 -4.74
CA ARG A 828 11.18 -43.56 -3.47
C ARG A 828 11.06 -45.06 -3.15
N GLY A 829 10.01 -45.72 -3.62
CA GLY A 829 9.83 -47.17 -3.56
C GLY A 829 10.83 -47.90 -4.46
N GLU A 830 10.98 -47.43 -5.70
CA GLU A 830 11.95 -47.90 -6.70
C GLU A 830 13.38 -47.66 -6.23
N LEU A 831 13.69 -46.50 -5.67
CA LEU A 831 15.00 -46.25 -5.06
C LEU A 831 15.29 -47.16 -3.85
N ARG A 832 14.26 -47.50 -3.07
CA ARG A 832 14.38 -48.45 -1.95
C ARG A 832 14.50 -49.90 -2.42
N SER A 833 13.92 -50.27 -3.56
CA SER A 833 14.18 -51.59 -4.16
C SER A 833 15.60 -51.64 -4.72
N MET A 834 16.04 -50.61 -5.45
CA MET A 834 17.43 -50.50 -5.92
C MET A 834 18.45 -50.53 -4.77
N MET A 835 18.16 -49.89 -3.63
CA MET A 835 18.99 -50.03 -2.43
C MET A 835 19.00 -51.46 -1.90
N ARG A 836 17.85 -52.14 -1.82
CA ARG A 836 17.82 -53.56 -1.40
C ARG A 836 18.59 -54.48 -2.33
N ASP A 837 18.54 -54.20 -3.64
CA ASP A 837 19.19 -55.01 -4.65
C ASP A 837 20.72 -54.78 -4.67
N ASN A 838 21.19 -53.55 -4.40
CA ASN A 838 22.63 -53.22 -4.33
C ASN A 838 23.31 -53.63 -3.02
N TYR A 839 22.58 -53.90 -1.94
CA TYR A 839 23.14 -54.46 -0.69
C TYR A 839 23.20 -56.00 -0.66
N LEU A 840 22.76 -56.68 -1.73
CA LEU A 840 22.82 -58.13 -1.89
C LEU A 840 23.82 -58.53 -2.98
N VAL A 841 25.11 -58.24 -2.75
CA VAL A 841 26.21 -58.81 -3.56
C VAL A 841 27.28 -59.42 -2.65
N ILE A 842 27.05 -60.64 -2.15
CA ILE A 842 28.11 -61.62 -1.81
C ILE A 842 27.60 -63.07 -2.03
N HIS A 843 28.19 -63.70 -3.07
CA HIS A 843 28.34 -65.14 -3.42
C HIS A 843 27.21 -65.99 -4.06
N PRO A 844 27.59 -66.96 -4.95
CA PRO A 844 26.82 -67.38 -6.13
C PRO A 844 26.42 -68.88 -6.15
N GLU A 845 25.75 -69.27 -7.24
CA GLU A 845 25.33 -70.62 -7.68
C GLU A 845 24.03 -71.11 -7.00
N VAL A 846 22.96 -71.48 -7.71
CA VAL A 846 22.88 -72.54 -8.73
C VAL A 846 21.72 -72.30 -9.74
N ASN A 847 22.01 -72.66 -10.99
CA ASN A 847 21.15 -72.91 -12.16
C ASN A 847 19.65 -73.19 -11.93
N ALA A 848 18.77 -72.67 -12.80
CA ALA A 848 18.42 -73.34 -14.06
C ALA A 848 17.22 -72.68 -14.79
N GLN A 849 17.46 -72.40 -16.08
CA GLN A 849 16.59 -72.60 -17.25
C GLN A 849 15.25 -71.83 -17.39
N THR A 850 15.19 -70.84 -18.28
CA THR A 850 14.74 -70.88 -19.71
C THR A 850 13.21 -70.86 -19.89
N VAL A 851 12.67 -69.85 -20.60
CA VAL A 851 12.04 -69.96 -21.92
C VAL A 851 11.46 -68.57 -22.29
N MET A 852 11.98 -68.01 -23.39
CA MET A 852 11.33 -66.94 -24.17
C MET A 852 10.32 -67.57 -25.14
N THR A 853 9.24 -66.87 -25.48
CA THR A 853 8.71 -66.81 -26.86
C THR A 853 7.62 -65.73 -27.01
N GLU A 854 7.59 -65.17 -28.20
CA GLU A 854 6.86 -63.97 -28.68
C GLU A 854 5.44 -64.27 -29.25
N ASP A 855 4.75 -63.16 -29.56
CA ASP A 855 3.80 -62.92 -30.67
C ASP A 855 2.25 -62.97 -30.49
N ASN A 856 1.67 -61.76 -30.50
CA ASN A 856 0.67 -61.18 -31.44
C ASN A 856 -0.35 -62.09 -32.17
N THR A 857 -1.66 -61.84 -32.02
CA THR A 857 -2.57 -61.22 -33.03
C THR A 857 -4.08 -61.49 -32.81
N ILE A 858 -4.85 -60.39 -32.90
CA ILE A 858 -6.11 -60.15 -33.65
C ILE A 858 -7.47 -60.77 -33.20
N ASN A 859 -8.38 -59.83 -32.93
CA ASN A 859 -9.85 -59.80 -32.93
C ASN A 859 -10.60 -60.75 -33.89
N MET A 860 -11.70 -61.36 -33.44
CA MET A 860 -13.09 -60.94 -33.77
C MET A 860 -14.13 -61.95 -33.26
N GLU A 861 -15.32 -61.40 -32.97
CA GLU A 861 -16.64 -62.04 -32.86
C GLU A 861 -16.92 -62.94 -31.67
N LEU A 862 -17.91 -62.55 -30.86
CA LEU A 862 -19.06 -63.39 -30.48
C LEU A 862 -20.05 -62.57 -29.65
N SER A 863 -20.89 -61.80 -30.35
CA SER A 863 -22.18 -61.32 -29.83
C SER A 863 -23.28 -62.38 -29.96
N ASP A 864 -22.95 -63.68 -29.92
CA ASP A 864 -23.86 -64.75 -30.34
C ASP A 864 -23.95 -65.97 -29.40
N ASN A 865 -23.45 -65.89 -28.16
CA ASN A 865 -23.58 -67.01 -27.21
C ASN A 865 -24.16 -66.63 -25.84
N MET A 866 -25.20 -65.80 -25.85
CA MET A 866 -26.02 -65.50 -24.66
C MET A 866 -27.27 -66.39 -24.51
N ASN A 867 -27.31 -67.57 -25.16
CA ASN A 867 -28.45 -68.50 -25.09
C ASN A 867 -28.14 -69.87 -24.47
N ASN A 868 -26.99 -70.08 -23.83
CA ASN A 868 -26.61 -71.40 -23.28
C ASN A 868 -26.04 -71.36 -21.85
N LEU A 869 -26.67 -70.61 -20.94
CA LEU A 869 -26.41 -70.79 -19.52
C LEU A 869 -27.72 -71.04 -18.78
N ASN A 870 -27.85 -72.29 -18.34
CA ASN A 870 -28.92 -72.87 -17.55
C ASN A 870 -28.74 -72.38 -16.11
N ILE A 871 -29.61 -71.47 -15.65
CA ILE A 871 -29.58 -70.90 -14.28
C ILE A 871 -30.82 -71.38 -13.53
N ASP A 872 -30.59 -71.78 -12.28
CA ASP A 872 -31.55 -72.36 -11.33
C ASP A 872 -32.75 -71.41 -11.05
N PRO A 873 -34.01 -71.90 -10.94
CA PRO A 873 -35.20 -71.06 -10.81
C PRO A 873 -35.27 -70.20 -9.53
N GLU A 874 -34.47 -70.49 -8.51
CA GLU A 874 -34.47 -69.72 -7.25
C GLU A 874 -33.69 -68.39 -7.32
N GLN A 875 -32.89 -68.16 -8.37
CA GLN A 875 -32.16 -66.90 -8.58
C GLN A 875 -32.87 -65.89 -9.51
N GLN A 876 -33.97 -66.28 -10.15
CA GLN A 876 -34.76 -65.35 -10.99
C GLN A 876 -35.72 -64.45 -10.20
N ASP A 877 -36.13 -64.84 -8.99
CA ASP A 877 -37.07 -64.05 -8.18
C ASP A 877 -36.37 -62.93 -7.37
N ILE A 878 -35.09 -63.09 -7.02
CA ILE A 878 -34.31 -62.06 -6.31
C ILE A 878 -33.96 -60.87 -7.24
N ILE A 879 -33.89 -61.09 -8.55
CA ILE A 879 -33.61 -60.06 -9.55
C ILE A 879 -34.87 -59.24 -9.89
N ARG A 880 -36.08 -59.77 -9.62
CA ARG A 880 -37.35 -59.07 -9.89
C ARG A 880 -37.80 -58.12 -8.78
N GLU A 881 -37.30 -58.25 -7.55
CA GLU A 881 -37.75 -57.41 -6.41
C GLU A 881 -36.94 -56.11 -6.20
N ASN A 882 -35.83 -55.88 -6.93
CA ASN A 882 -34.97 -54.70 -6.70
C ASN A 882 -34.77 -53.77 -7.91
N VAL A 883 -35.73 -53.76 -8.85
CA VAL A 883 -35.76 -52.74 -9.91
C VAL A 883 -36.72 -51.63 -9.49
N ILE A 884 -36.20 -50.55 -8.92
CA ILE A 884 -36.92 -49.26 -8.92
C ILE A 884 -36.42 -48.43 -10.10
N ASP A 885 -37.42 -47.96 -10.83
CA ASP A 885 -37.43 -47.32 -12.14
C ASP A 885 -36.70 -45.96 -12.16
N ILE A 886 -35.99 -45.69 -13.26
CA ILE A 886 -35.04 -44.56 -13.44
C ILE A 886 -35.75 -43.19 -13.61
N ASN A 887 -37.07 -43.14 -13.47
CA ASN A 887 -37.85 -41.92 -13.69
C ASN A 887 -38.14 -41.05 -12.44
N GLU A 888 -37.75 -41.45 -11.23
CA GLU A 888 -37.90 -40.58 -10.02
C GLU A 888 -36.65 -39.77 -9.65
N LEU A 889 -35.49 -40.00 -10.26
CA LEU A 889 -34.26 -39.24 -9.97
C LEU A 889 -34.19 -37.87 -10.64
N HIS A 890 -35.10 -37.56 -11.58
CA HIS A 890 -35.11 -36.29 -12.31
C HIS A 890 -35.92 -35.17 -11.63
N LEU A 891 -36.56 -35.45 -10.49
CA LEU A 891 -37.34 -34.46 -9.71
C LEU A 891 -36.63 -33.93 -8.46
N VAL A 892 -35.44 -34.44 -8.14
CA VAL A 892 -34.67 -34.03 -6.94
C VAL A 892 -33.61 -32.96 -7.25
N GLU A 893 -33.18 -32.83 -8.52
CA GLU A 893 -32.19 -31.81 -8.92
C GLU A 893 -32.77 -30.40 -9.13
N GLN A 894 -34.10 -30.20 -9.05
CA GLN A 894 -34.73 -28.88 -9.25
C GLN A 894 -35.17 -28.13 -7.98
N ASN A 895 -34.92 -28.65 -6.77
CA ASN A 895 -35.41 -28.02 -5.52
C ASN A 895 -34.32 -27.54 -4.53
N ILE A 896 -33.06 -27.37 -4.95
CA ILE A 896 -31.99 -26.79 -4.09
C ILE A 896 -31.71 -25.31 -4.45
N ALA A 897 -32.77 -24.55 -4.77
CA ALA A 897 -32.68 -23.11 -4.97
C ALA A 897 -33.94 -22.40 -4.44
N ALA A 898 -34.04 -22.26 -3.11
CA ALA A 898 -34.89 -21.27 -2.46
C ALA A 898 -34.29 -20.87 -1.10
N PRO A 899 -34.32 -19.58 -0.71
CA PRO A 899 -33.83 -19.12 0.58
C PRO A 899 -34.88 -19.40 1.66
N ILE A 900 -34.47 -20.01 2.77
CA ILE A 900 -35.32 -20.20 3.94
C ILE A 900 -34.92 -19.17 4.99
N ASP A 901 -35.76 -18.15 5.17
CA ASP A 901 -35.82 -17.31 6.36
C ASP A 901 -36.28 -18.15 7.57
N VAL A 902 -35.51 -18.17 8.65
CA VAL A 902 -36.01 -18.58 9.97
C VAL A 902 -35.48 -17.64 11.05
N ASP A 903 -36.42 -16.94 11.69
CA ASP A 903 -36.26 -16.12 12.88
C ASP A 903 -35.67 -16.92 14.06
N ILE A 904 -34.62 -16.38 14.67
CA ILE A 904 -34.01 -16.93 15.89
C ILE A 904 -34.72 -16.32 17.11
N SER A 905 -35.71 -17.04 17.64
CA SER A 905 -36.01 -16.95 19.07
C SER A 905 -36.56 -18.28 19.60
N THR A 906 -35.91 -18.78 20.65
CA THR A 906 -36.35 -19.84 21.58
C THR A 906 -36.37 -21.30 21.07
N SER A 907 -35.35 -22.07 21.45
CA SER A 907 -35.45 -23.32 22.23
C SER A 907 -34.21 -24.21 22.02
N THR A 908 -33.66 -24.69 23.13
CA THR A 908 -32.41 -25.47 23.22
C THR A 908 -32.58 -26.97 22.96
N ASP A 909 -33.76 -27.43 22.54
CA ASP A 909 -34.09 -28.87 22.47
C ASP A 909 -34.02 -29.46 21.04
N ALA A 910 -33.78 -28.63 20.01
CA ALA A 910 -33.65 -29.09 18.62
C ALA A 910 -32.22 -29.56 18.26
N ALA A 911 -31.19 -29.16 19.03
CA ALA A 911 -29.81 -29.55 18.78
C ALA A 911 -29.51 -30.98 19.26
N GLU A 912 -30.13 -31.42 20.35
CA GLU A 912 -29.88 -32.74 20.97
C GLU A 912 -30.53 -33.90 20.19
N THR A 913 -31.62 -33.62 19.47
CA THR A 913 -32.33 -34.62 18.63
C THR A 913 -31.65 -34.80 17.26
N ALA A 914 -31.00 -33.76 16.73
CA ALA A 914 -30.20 -33.85 15.50
C ALA A 914 -28.88 -34.60 15.72
N GLN A 915 -28.31 -34.51 16.91
CA GLN A 915 -27.04 -35.16 17.27
C GLN A 915 -27.23 -36.68 17.50
N ASN A 916 -28.31 -37.09 18.16
CA ASN A 916 -28.63 -38.52 18.37
C ASN A 916 -29.06 -39.26 17.09
N THR A 917 -29.61 -38.57 16.09
CA THR A 917 -30.00 -39.21 14.81
C THR A 917 -28.79 -39.46 13.90
N ILE A 918 -27.73 -38.65 14.06
CA ILE A 918 -26.46 -38.82 13.32
C ILE A 918 -25.59 -39.91 13.97
N GLU A 919 -25.71 -40.11 15.29
CA GLU A 919 -24.95 -41.13 16.02
C GLU A 919 -25.54 -42.56 15.88
N ILE A 920 -26.84 -42.69 15.59
CA ILE A 920 -27.48 -43.99 15.33
C ILE A 920 -27.31 -44.45 13.86
N ALA A 921 -27.03 -43.54 12.93
CA ALA A 921 -26.79 -43.89 11.52
C ALA A 921 -25.36 -44.41 11.23
N SER A 922 -24.43 -44.30 12.19
CA SER A 922 -23.03 -44.70 12.02
C SER A 922 -22.70 -46.12 12.53
N GLU A 923 -23.66 -46.88 13.06
CA GLU A 923 -23.44 -48.22 13.64
C GLU A 923 -24.21 -49.39 12.97
N GLN A 924 -24.37 -49.39 11.63
CA GLN A 924 -24.71 -50.62 10.90
C GLN A 924 -23.59 -51.07 9.95
N ILE A 925 -22.87 -52.09 10.39
CA ILE A 925 -21.77 -52.75 9.68
C ILE A 925 -22.34 -53.61 8.54
N ILE A 926 -22.15 -53.19 7.28
CA ILE A 926 -22.34 -54.06 6.11
C ILE A 926 -21.05 -54.86 5.89
N LYS A 927 -21.11 -56.17 6.13
CA LYS A 927 -20.02 -57.11 5.82
C LYS A 927 -19.88 -57.27 4.31
N LYS A 928 -18.66 -57.05 3.77
CA LYS A 928 -18.34 -57.34 2.37
C LYS A 928 -17.44 -58.57 2.26
N TYR A 929 -17.84 -59.49 1.40
CA TYR A 929 -17.06 -60.64 0.99
C TYR A 929 -16.50 -60.42 -0.42
N VAL A 930 -15.31 -60.93 -0.70
CA VAL A 930 -14.64 -60.87 -2.02
C VAL A 930 -14.27 -62.30 -2.44
N ILE A 931 -14.47 -62.62 -3.72
CA ILE A 931 -14.06 -63.91 -4.28
C ILE A 931 -12.67 -63.78 -4.89
N LEU A 932 -11.73 -64.58 -4.39
CA LEU A 932 -10.38 -64.75 -4.96
C LEU A 932 -10.24 -66.23 -5.33
N ASP A 933 -9.83 -66.50 -6.57
CA ASP A 933 -9.67 -67.85 -7.14
C ASP A 933 -10.88 -68.79 -6.93
N GLY A 934 -12.09 -68.25 -7.03
CA GLY A 934 -13.33 -69.04 -6.96
C GLY A 934 -13.80 -69.41 -5.56
N GLN A 935 -13.24 -68.85 -4.47
CA GLN A 935 -13.82 -68.94 -3.13
C GLN A 935 -14.02 -67.58 -2.45
N LEU A 936 -15.10 -67.49 -1.67
CA LEU A 936 -15.61 -66.29 -0.99
C LEU A 936 -14.91 -66.05 0.36
N VAL A 937 -14.24 -64.91 0.55
CA VAL A 937 -13.51 -64.55 1.79
C VAL A 937 -13.91 -63.15 2.29
N GLU A 938 -14.05 -62.97 3.60
CA GLU A 938 -14.48 -61.70 4.26
C GLU A 938 -13.34 -60.67 4.26
N ALA A 939 -13.57 -59.46 3.73
CA ALA A 939 -12.53 -58.44 3.60
C ALA A 939 -12.33 -57.67 4.91
N THR A 940 -11.16 -57.81 5.54
CA THR A 940 -10.73 -56.95 6.66
C THR A 940 -9.91 -55.76 6.17
N GLN A 941 -10.14 -54.62 6.82
CA GLN A 941 -9.87 -53.27 6.36
C GLN A 941 -8.36 -52.92 6.40
N SER A 942 -7.70 -52.76 5.24
CA SER A 942 -6.64 -51.75 5.09
C SER A 942 -6.35 -51.44 3.61
N VAL A 943 -6.35 -50.13 3.30
CA VAL A 943 -5.83 -49.46 2.09
C VAL A 943 -6.76 -49.35 0.87
N MET A 944 -7.31 -48.14 0.68
CA MET A 944 -7.76 -47.50 -0.58
C MET A 944 -7.74 -45.97 -0.28
N ASP A 945 -7.38 -45.03 -1.15
CA ASP A 945 -7.54 -45.09 -2.60
C ASP A 945 -6.57 -44.21 -3.41
N ASP A 946 -6.37 -44.74 -4.61
CA ASP A 946 -5.69 -44.30 -5.81
C ASP A 946 -6.54 -44.24 -7.10
N SER A 947 -6.78 -43.11 -7.78
CA SER A 947 -7.35 -42.97 -9.17
C SER A 947 -8.88 -43.17 -9.36
N ASP A 948 -9.60 -42.66 -10.38
CA ASP A 948 -9.32 -41.91 -11.62
C ASP A 948 -10.67 -41.36 -12.18
N TYR A 949 -10.69 -40.28 -12.97
CA TYR A 949 -11.69 -40.05 -14.04
C TYR A 949 -11.25 -38.96 -15.04
N GLY A 950 -11.32 -39.29 -16.34
CA GLY A 950 -11.93 -38.41 -17.36
C GLY A 950 -11.04 -37.61 -18.34
N SER A 951 -11.04 -38.04 -19.61
CA SER A 951 -10.33 -37.59 -20.83
C SER A 951 -10.96 -36.44 -21.64
N THR A 952 -10.16 -35.74 -22.49
CA THR A 952 -10.30 -35.49 -23.98
C THR A 952 -9.86 -34.08 -24.46
N TYR A 953 -8.85 -33.98 -25.35
CA TYR A 953 -8.89 -33.45 -26.73
C TYR A 953 -7.46 -33.32 -27.34
N LYS A 954 -7.40 -33.41 -28.67
CA LYS A 954 -6.25 -33.73 -29.54
C LYS A 954 -5.80 -32.51 -30.37
N GLN A 955 -4.63 -32.63 -31.00
CA GLN A 955 -4.03 -31.87 -32.14
C GLN A 955 -3.01 -30.77 -31.80
N GLN A 956 -1.95 -30.46 -32.57
CA GLN A 956 -1.20 -31.04 -33.71
C GLN A 956 -0.25 -29.89 -34.16
N TRP A 957 1.07 -30.09 -34.30
CA TRP A 957 1.89 -29.65 -35.45
C TRP A 957 3.41 -29.68 -35.27
N ASP A 958 4.03 -29.95 -36.41
CA ASP A 958 5.39 -30.34 -36.74
C ASP A 958 6.36 -29.17 -36.98
N SER A 959 7.65 -29.54 -36.96
CA SER A 959 8.73 -29.11 -37.87
C SER A 959 9.21 -27.65 -37.88
N SER A 960 10.50 -27.45 -37.60
CA SER A 960 11.50 -27.13 -38.64
C SER A 960 12.89 -26.85 -38.04
N ILE A 961 13.89 -27.64 -38.47
CA ILE A 961 15.34 -27.37 -38.44
C ILE A 961 15.70 -26.75 -39.82
N PRO A 962 16.64 -25.79 -39.95
CA PRO A 962 18.02 -26.06 -40.40
C PRO A 962 19.09 -25.26 -39.59
N GLN A 963 20.28 -25.81 -39.26
CA GLN A 963 21.56 -25.81 -40.05
C GLN A 963 21.98 -24.38 -40.49
N GLU A 964 23.23 -23.89 -40.43
CA GLU A 964 24.59 -24.46 -40.28
C GLU A 964 25.61 -23.29 -40.24
N THR A 965 26.88 -23.59 -39.92
CA THR A 965 28.14 -22.90 -40.35
C THR A 965 28.49 -21.50 -39.81
N ALA A 966 29.74 -21.06 -39.64
CA ALA A 966 31.08 -21.64 -39.55
C ALA A 966 32.12 -20.49 -39.35
N ILE A 967 33.29 -20.82 -38.77
CA ILE A 967 34.65 -20.32 -39.11
C ILE A 967 35.18 -18.97 -38.53
N GLN A 968 36.50 -19.03 -38.24
CA GLN A 968 37.54 -17.99 -38.02
C GLN A 968 37.66 -17.44 -36.59
N ASP A 969 38.61 -17.85 -35.74
CA ASP A 969 40.06 -18.14 -35.92
C ASP A 969 40.89 -16.91 -36.32
N ARG A 970 41.54 -16.25 -35.34
CA ARG A 970 43.01 -16.06 -35.26
C ARG A 970 43.46 -14.93 -34.32
N HIS A 971 44.53 -15.27 -33.58
CA HIS A 971 45.75 -14.48 -33.32
C HIS A 971 45.63 -13.25 -32.40
N GLU A 972 46.58 -12.92 -31.54
CA GLU A 972 47.83 -13.52 -31.06
C GLU A 972 48.43 -12.47 -30.09
N ILE A 973 49.33 -12.90 -29.19
CA ILE A 973 50.57 -12.18 -28.80
C ILE A 973 50.37 -10.88 -27.96
N ASN A 974 51.08 -10.62 -26.86
CA ASN A 974 52.08 -11.32 -26.05
C ASN A 974 52.60 -10.28 -25.01
N PHE A 975 53.32 -10.79 -24.00
CA PHE A 975 54.40 -10.13 -23.24
C PHE A 975 53.99 -9.23 -22.06
N GLN A 976 54.30 -9.68 -20.83
CA GLN A 976 55.55 -9.43 -20.05
C GLN A 976 55.48 -8.04 -19.40
N GLU A 977 55.92 -7.79 -18.16
CA GLU A 977 56.74 -8.51 -17.20
C GLU A 977 56.59 -7.79 -15.84
N GLU A 978 56.77 -8.56 -14.78
CA GLU A 978 57.50 -8.28 -13.54
C GLU A 978 57.51 -6.88 -12.88
N GLY A 979 57.36 -6.91 -11.55
CA GLY A 979 57.70 -5.74 -10.71
C GLY A 979 57.42 -5.92 -9.22
N GLN A 980 58.08 -6.91 -8.60
CA GLN A 980 58.45 -6.95 -7.17
C GLN A 980 58.93 -5.56 -6.66
N SER A 981 58.89 -5.14 -5.40
CA SER A 981 58.64 -5.72 -4.08
C SER A 981 58.86 -4.59 -3.03
N LEU A 982 58.69 -4.94 -1.75
CA LEU A 982 59.34 -4.38 -0.55
C LEU A 982 58.59 -3.30 0.28
N ASP A 983 58.07 -3.80 1.41
CA ASP A 983 58.54 -3.48 2.77
C ASP A 983 58.39 -2.05 3.32
N GLN A 984 57.55 -1.89 4.35
CA GLN A 984 57.95 -1.67 5.76
C GLN A 984 56.82 -1.06 6.59
N THR A 985 56.42 -1.79 7.64
CA THR A 985 55.87 -1.25 8.90
C THR A 985 57.02 -0.64 9.74
N PRO A 986 56.80 0.31 10.68
CA PRO A 986 56.43 -0.11 12.05
C PRO A 986 55.65 0.91 12.92
N SER A 987 55.00 0.36 13.98
CA SER A 987 54.83 0.92 15.35
C SER A 987 53.98 2.20 15.53
N ALA A 988 53.30 2.51 16.65
CA ALA A 988 53.22 1.94 18.00
C ALA A 988 52.06 2.61 18.80
N ASP A 989 51.63 1.91 19.86
CA ASP A 989 51.27 2.39 21.21
C ASP A 989 49.90 2.99 21.64
N ALA A 990 49.43 2.36 22.74
CA ALA A 990 48.84 2.93 23.98
C ALA A 990 47.36 3.40 23.99
N GLN A 991 46.55 3.26 25.05
CA GLN A 991 46.50 2.49 26.30
C GLN A 991 45.11 2.76 26.94
N ASP A 992 44.79 2.08 28.06
CA ASP A 992 43.68 2.27 29.02
C ASP A 992 42.27 1.77 28.63
N GLY A 993 41.50 1.07 29.48
CA GLY A 993 41.66 0.73 30.90
C GLY A 993 40.33 0.82 31.66
N SER A 994 39.91 -0.33 32.24
CA SER A 994 39.15 -0.49 33.52
C SER A 994 37.62 -0.15 33.56
N SER A 995 36.67 -1.08 33.79
CA SER A 995 36.32 -2.01 34.89
C SER A 995 35.42 -1.43 36.01
N GLN A 996 34.31 -2.15 36.31
CA GLN A 996 33.47 -2.28 37.54
C GLN A 996 31.95 -2.11 37.30
N GLU A 997 31.12 -3.16 37.48
CA GLU A 997 30.41 -3.61 38.72
C GLU A 997 29.35 -2.60 39.21
N LEU A 998 28.15 -2.89 39.72
CA LEU A 998 27.34 -4.06 40.10
C LEU A 998 25.97 -3.47 40.49
N SER A 999 24.84 -4.11 40.20
CA SER A 999 23.74 -4.27 41.19
C SER A 999 22.57 -5.11 40.66
N HIS A 1000 22.08 -5.95 41.57
CA HIS A 1000 21.01 -6.93 41.48
C HIS A 1000 19.69 -6.40 42.09
N GLN A 1001 18.62 -7.19 41.91
CA GLN A 1001 17.30 -7.21 42.59
C GLN A 1001 16.32 -6.15 42.11
N GLU A 1002 15.02 -6.41 41.88
CA GLU A 1002 14.09 -7.49 42.20
C GLU A 1002 12.81 -7.17 41.37
N ILE A 1003 11.99 -8.14 40.95
CA ILE A 1003 10.50 -8.03 40.89
C ILE A 1003 9.92 -9.41 40.53
N GLY A 1004 9.22 -9.97 41.53
CA GLY A 1004 7.98 -10.74 41.51
C GLY A 1004 7.60 -11.62 40.31
N LEU A 1005 7.70 -12.93 40.54
CA LEU A 1005 6.81 -13.96 40.01
C LEU A 1005 5.65 -14.14 40.99
N GLU A 1006 4.40 -13.98 40.54
CA GLU A 1006 3.22 -14.67 41.09
C GLU A 1006 2.26 -15.01 39.93
N ASP A 1007 2.15 -16.32 39.68
CA ASP A 1007 1.03 -17.16 39.21
C ASP A 1007 -0.02 -16.57 38.23
N ILE A 1008 -0.07 -17.06 36.98
CA ILE A 1008 -0.73 -18.31 36.54
C ILE A 1008 -2.24 -18.32 36.84
N GLN A 1009 -3.04 -18.09 35.80
CA GLN A 1009 -4.13 -19.02 35.46
C GLN A 1009 -4.57 -18.88 33.99
N HIS A 1010 -4.50 -20.03 33.31
CA HIS A 1010 -5.11 -20.42 32.03
C HIS A 1010 -4.41 -20.05 30.71
N VAL A 1011 -3.52 -20.95 30.25
CA VAL A 1011 -3.68 -21.76 29.02
C VAL A 1011 -3.23 -23.19 29.30
#